data_AF-A0A832F2G4-F1
#
_entry.id   AF-A0A832F2G4-F1
#
_cell.length_a   1.000
_cell.length_b   1.000
_cell.length_c   1.000
_cell.angle_alpha   90.00
_cell.angle_beta   90.00
_cell.angle_gamma   90.00
#
_symmetry.space_group_name_H-M   'P 1'
#
loop_
_entity.id
_entity.type
_entity.pdbx_description
1 polymer ?
#
loop_
_entity_poly.entity_id
_entity_poly.type
_entity_poly.pdbx_seq_one_letter_code
_entity_poly.pdbx_strand_id
1 'polypeptide(L)'
;MPRASGCERWSGWSWVTRPARTRRDDPGGAKARARPRSGRSVGASRSVVRGPRANRALEPAGCSPASARRSRARASRPGARRGPHRRGVGRDRRRRAPRRRRRAGLRRREAAEDRQPRATAHDCRRAQPDPPAEPGGAELAEPRARGRGAHLEDGGSWVGPLPATGPAGPVGGSVDARSRGPCSGVPSGQARRGSGTTVTPPPRRPARPGGAAPRRAPVARASRTPAHAVTSRRGRVRRLRLLALGIGVALVALVARLGVVQVLDGPSYAAYASSEVDKVVDLPALRGAIYDRSGRLIAVSLPRAAVVADDFLITAPGAVARQLAPLLREPSGHLTALLSQRNGYVVLEKYATPAQEARIASLGLNGITFLPDEVRSYLDPTLFEPVLGGTYAAGGGDAGIEYLDNAELTGRSGSEVLPESAAGQPLPTAPVGIRRPHDGSSVVLTLDEPLQAVATTDVAAEMRSTGAHSGIAVIEDVHTGALLADVDLVRTAKGAIVPAPSNLAVTAVYQPGSVMKIATFSFALQDHLITPSTVFSVPFELDIGGYWFQDAEFHPTMPMPASQILAQSSNIGTIEISRLLGPQRLYDALRAYGFGSATGLGWPGESPGIIGSPATWYGSSLGSIPIGTGEAVTALQVLDAFNTV
;
A
#
# COMPACT_ATOMS: atom_id res chain seq x y z
N MET A 1 -32.65 -47.39 -10.39
CA MET A 1 -32.62 -48.41 -11.47
C MET A 1 -33.66 -48.02 -12.51
N PRO A 2 -33.53 -48.34 -13.81
CA PRO A 2 -32.53 -49.22 -14.45
C PRO A 2 -31.08 -48.68 -14.44
N ARG A 3 -30.16 -49.39 -15.11
CA ARG A 3 -28.72 -49.10 -15.22
C ARG A 3 -28.26 -49.29 -16.67
N ALA A 4 -27.46 -48.36 -17.20
CA ALA A 4 -26.37 -48.54 -18.19
C ALA A 4 -25.81 -47.13 -18.50
N SER A 5 -24.66 -46.68 -17.99
CA SER A 5 -23.27 -47.11 -18.27
C SER A 5 -22.75 -46.66 -19.65
N GLY A 6 -22.18 -45.46 -19.68
CA GLY A 6 -21.35 -44.94 -20.78
C GLY A 6 -20.35 -43.94 -20.17
N CYS A 7 -19.06 -44.12 -20.45
CA CYS A 7 -17.97 -43.34 -19.86
C CYS A 7 -17.03 -42.90 -20.97
N GLU A 8 -16.84 -41.58 -21.15
CA GLU A 8 -15.99 -41.05 -22.21
C GLU A 8 -15.20 -39.81 -21.75
N ARG A 9 -14.09 -39.53 -22.43
CA ARG A 9 -12.96 -38.79 -21.87
C ARG A 9 -12.87 -37.34 -22.33
N TRP A 10 -12.27 -36.50 -21.48
CA TRP A 10 -11.83 -35.16 -21.83
C TRP A 10 -10.69 -35.17 -22.87
N SER A 11 -10.85 -34.38 -23.93
CA SER A 11 -9.80 -33.82 -24.77
C SER A 11 -10.41 -32.66 -25.60
N GLY A 12 -9.69 -31.62 -26.02
CA GLY A 12 -8.35 -31.17 -25.64
C GLY A 12 -7.97 -29.93 -26.45
N TRP A 13 -7.86 -28.76 -25.82
CA TRP A 13 -7.57 -27.47 -26.46
C TRP A 13 -6.43 -26.79 -25.68
N SER A 14 -5.17 -26.88 -26.12
CA SER A 14 -4.53 -26.09 -27.20
C SER A 14 -3.99 -24.73 -26.72
N TRP A 15 -2.84 -24.74 -26.04
CA TRP A 15 -2.08 -23.54 -25.71
C TRP A 15 -1.39 -22.97 -26.96
N VAL A 16 -1.59 -21.68 -27.25
CA VAL A 16 -0.97 -20.97 -28.37
C VAL A 16 0.23 -20.17 -27.86
N THR A 17 1.43 -20.76 -27.93
CA THR A 17 2.68 -20.04 -27.68
C THR A 17 3.15 -19.30 -28.93
N ARG A 18 3.35 -17.98 -28.83
CA ARG A 18 4.01 -17.17 -29.88
C ARG A 18 5.51 -17.05 -29.56
N PRO A 19 6.42 -17.45 -30.45
CA PRO A 19 7.86 -17.32 -30.22
C PRO A 19 8.35 -15.88 -30.39
N ALA A 20 9.47 -15.56 -29.75
CA ALA A 20 10.09 -14.24 -29.78
C ALA A 20 10.64 -13.84 -31.16
N ARG A 21 10.75 -12.52 -31.40
CA ARG A 21 11.36 -11.96 -32.62
C ARG A 21 12.88 -11.88 -32.49
N THR A 22 13.61 -12.79 -33.12
CA THR A 22 15.01 -12.53 -33.53
C THR A 22 15.03 -11.90 -34.93
N ARG A 23 15.99 -11.01 -35.19
CA ARG A 23 16.17 -10.41 -36.53
C ARG A 23 16.85 -11.41 -37.46
N ARG A 24 16.43 -11.41 -38.74
CA ARG A 24 17.18 -12.02 -39.84
C ARG A 24 18.25 -11.07 -40.32
N ASP A 25 19.42 -11.61 -40.61
CA ASP A 25 20.25 -11.26 -41.77
C ASP A 25 20.65 -12.59 -42.45
N ASP A 26 20.54 -12.65 -43.78
CA ASP A 26 20.56 -13.87 -44.62
C ASP A 26 20.62 -13.37 -46.10
N PRO A 27 21.09 -14.11 -47.14
CA PRO A 27 21.66 -15.46 -47.14
C PRO A 27 22.98 -15.63 -47.96
N GLY A 28 23.60 -16.82 -47.85
CA GLY A 28 24.48 -17.36 -48.90
C GLY A 28 25.59 -18.31 -48.42
N GLY A 29 25.66 -19.58 -48.83
CA GLY A 29 24.71 -20.36 -49.62
C GLY A 29 25.24 -21.75 -50.04
N ALA A 30 24.34 -22.56 -50.62
CA ALA A 30 24.60 -23.75 -51.46
C ALA A 30 25.32 -25.01 -50.87
N LYS A 31 24.54 -26.10 -50.79
CA LYS A 31 24.90 -27.52 -51.07
C LYS A 31 25.84 -28.27 -50.09
N ALA A 32 25.87 -29.61 -50.04
CA ALA A 32 24.83 -30.64 -50.26
C ALA A 32 25.36 -32.05 -49.87
N ARG A 33 24.57 -32.86 -49.13
CA ARG A 33 24.77 -34.32 -48.86
C ARG A 33 26.04 -34.62 -48.01
N ALA A 34 26.23 -35.78 -47.37
CA ALA A 34 25.45 -37.03 -47.32
C ALA A 34 25.36 -37.64 -45.89
N ARG A 35 24.52 -38.67 -45.74
CA ARG A 35 24.32 -39.55 -44.57
C ARG A 35 25.12 -40.88 -44.75
N PRO A 36 25.11 -41.85 -43.79
CA PRO A 36 25.29 -41.80 -42.33
C PRO A 36 26.19 -43.00 -41.84
N ARG A 37 25.89 -43.58 -40.66
CA ARG A 37 26.48 -44.78 -40.00
C ARG A 37 27.86 -44.47 -39.37
N SER A 38 28.26 -44.86 -38.17
CA SER A 38 27.88 -45.79 -37.06
C SER A 38 29.23 -46.28 -36.50
N GLY A 39 29.49 -46.49 -35.22
CA GLY A 39 28.65 -46.39 -34.02
C GLY A 39 29.47 -46.72 -32.76
N ARG A 40 28.83 -47.38 -31.78
CA ARG A 40 29.38 -48.00 -30.56
C ARG A 40 30.78 -48.65 -30.73
N SER A 41 31.68 -48.72 -29.72
CA SER A 41 31.65 -48.23 -28.31
C SER A 41 32.92 -48.61 -27.52
N VAL A 42 33.25 -47.85 -26.45
CA VAL A 42 33.94 -48.28 -25.20
C VAL A 42 35.43 -48.70 -25.28
N GLY A 43 36.19 -48.45 -24.19
CA GLY A 43 37.60 -48.85 -23.98
C GLY A 43 38.60 -47.72 -24.27
N ALA A 44 39.00 -46.82 -23.36
CA ALA A 44 39.38 -46.91 -21.94
C ALA A 44 40.79 -47.49 -21.67
N SER A 45 41.59 -46.73 -20.90
CA SER A 45 42.91 -47.06 -20.28
C SER A 45 44.19 -46.55 -20.96
N ARG A 46 44.95 -45.72 -20.20
CA ARG A 46 46.37 -45.88 -19.76
C ARG A 46 47.44 -46.40 -20.76
N SER A 47 48.69 -45.90 -20.81
CA SER A 47 49.36 -44.86 -20.00
C SER A 47 50.85 -44.61 -20.39
N VAL A 48 51.32 -43.35 -20.25
CA VAL A 48 52.67 -42.95 -19.76
C VAL A 48 53.91 -43.14 -20.68
N VAL A 49 55.01 -42.44 -20.32
CA VAL A 49 56.43 -42.53 -20.77
C VAL A 49 56.97 -41.46 -21.76
N ARG A 50 57.56 -40.40 -21.17
CA ARG A 50 58.78 -39.63 -21.54
C ARG A 50 58.93 -38.92 -22.92
N GLY A 51 59.49 -37.70 -22.86
CA GLY A 51 60.28 -37.08 -23.95
C GLY A 51 61.76 -37.55 -23.89
N PRO A 52 62.81 -36.69 -24.07
CA PRO A 52 62.83 -35.24 -24.31
C PRO A 52 63.74 -34.82 -25.49
N ARG A 53 63.93 -33.51 -25.71
CA ARG A 53 65.26 -32.87 -25.96
C ARG A 53 65.18 -31.34 -25.93
N ALA A 54 66.33 -30.69 -25.76
CA ALA A 54 66.50 -29.24 -25.55
C ALA A 54 67.64 -28.66 -26.42
N ASN A 55 67.98 -27.38 -26.19
CA ASN A 55 69.00 -26.54 -26.82
C ASN A 55 68.50 -25.83 -28.12
N ARG A 56 68.79 -24.55 -28.36
CA ARG A 56 69.95 -23.71 -27.98
C ARG A 56 69.56 -22.29 -27.50
N ALA A 57 70.50 -21.62 -26.87
CA ALA A 57 70.54 -20.16 -26.67
C ALA A 57 71.78 -19.55 -27.37
N LEU A 58 71.79 -18.22 -27.60
CA LEU A 58 72.95 -17.29 -27.57
C LEU A 58 72.53 -15.88 -28.08
N GLU A 59 72.46 -14.91 -27.15
CA GLU A 59 73.14 -13.58 -27.11
C GLU A 59 73.42 -12.71 -28.37
N PRO A 60 73.74 -11.38 -28.24
CA PRO A 60 73.18 -10.35 -27.32
C PRO A 60 73.10 -8.93 -27.96
N ALA A 61 73.03 -7.88 -27.10
CA ALA A 61 73.46 -6.47 -27.28
C ALA A 61 72.49 -5.40 -27.82
N GLY A 62 72.65 -4.17 -27.29
CA GLY A 62 71.97 -2.93 -27.72
C GLY A 62 71.81 -1.91 -26.57
N CYS A 63 72.46 -0.74 -26.63
CA CYS A 63 72.55 0.19 -25.49
C CYS A 63 72.12 1.64 -25.81
N SER A 64 71.25 2.19 -24.96
CA SER A 64 71.26 3.61 -24.52
C SER A 64 70.78 4.67 -25.56
N PRO A 65 70.78 6.01 -25.30
CA PRO A 65 69.50 6.71 -25.02
C PRO A 65 69.34 8.09 -25.76
N ALA A 66 68.55 9.01 -25.16
CA ALA A 66 68.35 10.45 -25.47
C ALA A 66 67.19 10.79 -26.45
N SER A 67 66.62 12.01 -26.51
CA SER A 67 66.34 13.07 -25.50
C SER A 67 65.47 14.20 -26.13
N ALA A 68 64.99 15.18 -25.32
CA ALA A 68 64.55 16.53 -25.78
C ALA A 68 63.22 16.62 -26.59
N ARG A 69 62.48 17.76 -26.71
CA ARG A 69 62.52 19.09 -26.05
C ARG A 69 61.18 19.87 -26.15
N ARG A 70 60.75 20.47 -25.02
CA ARG A 70 60.14 21.81 -24.78
C ARG A 70 59.37 22.59 -25.89
N SER A 71 58.17 23.06 -25.50
CA SER A 71 57.70 24.48 -25.52
C SER A 71 56.56 24.61 -24.47
N ARG A 72 56.26 25.67 -23.66
CA ARG A 72 56.46 27.15 -23.59
C ARG A 72 55.61 27.96 -24.60
N ALA A 73 54.83 28.99 -24.24
CA ALA A 73 54.46 29.67 -22.97
C ALA A 73 52.99 30.20 -23.11
N ARG A 74 52.38 31.22 -22.46
CA ARG A 74 52.64 32.37 -21.52
C ARG A 74 51.26 32.61 -20.81
N ALA A 75 51.07 32.85 -19.50
CA ALA A 75 51.57 33.84 -18.53
C ALA A 75 50.90 35.25 -18.57
N SER A 76 50.06 35.59 -17.57
CA SER A 76 49.64 36.98 -17.23
C SER A 76 49.12 37.15 -15.78
N ARG A 77 49.51 38.26 -15.14
CA ARG A 77 49.15 38.86 -13.82
C ARG A 77 49.75 40.30 -13.82
N PRO A 78 49.52 41.23 -12.86
CA PRO A 78 48.65 41.22 -11.66
C PRO A 78 47.73 42.47 -11.56
N GLY A 79 47.13 42.72 -10.38
CA GLY A 79 46.56 44.03 -10.01
C GLY A 79 46.24 44.12 -8.50
N ALA A 80 46.52 45.26 -7.84
CA ALA A 80 46.29 45.45 -6.40
C ALA A 80 46.20 46.92 -5.94
N ARG A 81 45.23 47.26 -5.07
CA ARG A 81 45.15 48.49 -4.23
C ARG A 81 44.42 48.11 -2.91
N ARG A 82 45.07 48.24 -1.74
CA ARG A 82 45.00 49.33 -0.73
C ARG A 82 43.61 49.52 -0.05
N GLY A 83 43.57 49.36 1.29
CA GLY A 83 42.43 49.68 2.19
C GLY A 83 42.46 51.15 2.68
N PRO A 84 42.13 51.50 3.96
CA PRO A 84 41.86 50.67 5.15
C PRO A 84 40.62 51.12 5.99
N HIS A 85 40.39 50.56 7.21
CA HIS A 85 39.97 51.35 8.39
C HIS A 85 40.22 50.62 9.74
N ARG A 86 40.19 51.34 10.88
CA ARG A 86 40.57 50.88 12.24
C ARG A 86 39.44 50.98 13.28
N ARG A 87 39.41 50.03 14.24
CA ARG A 87 39.07 50.09 15.70
C ARG A 87 38.91 48.62 16.19
N GLY A 88 39.31 48.13 17.38
CA GLY A 88 39.60 48.76 18.69
C GLY A 88 38.32 48.87 19.52
N VAL A 89 38.16 48.35 20.75
CA VAL A 89 39.03 47.72 21.78
C VAL A 89 38.10 46.75 22.55
N GLY A 90 38.41 45.49 22.93
CA GLY A 90 39.48 45.02 23.83
C GLY A 90 38.99 44.99 25.30
N ARG A 91 39.01 43.83 25.98
CA ARG A 91 38.99 43.73 27.46
C ARG A 91 39.52 42.40 27.98
N ASP A 92 39.88 42.39 29.26
CA ASP A 92 40.77 41.44 29.94
C ASP A 92 40.10 40.90 31.24
N ARG A 93 40.74 39.89 31.86
CA ARG A 93 40.68 39.47 33.28
C ARG A 93 39.65 38.44 33.79
N ARG A 94 40.25 37.49 34.52
CA ARG A 94 39.80 36.72 35.72
C ARG A 94 38.93 35.49 35.44
N ARG A 95 39.38 34.28 35.77
CA ARG A 95 39.67 33.69 37.12
C ARG A 95 38.43 33.61 38.04
N ARG A 96 37.85 32.41 38.18
CA ARG A 96 37.77 31.61 39.44
C ARG A 96 36.84 30.39 39.32
N ALA A 97 37.34 29.20 39.66
CA ALA A 97 36.51 28.18 40.33
C ALA A 97 36.28 28.62 41.80
N PRO A 98 35.26 28.09 42.52
CA PRO A 98 35.62 27.01 43.48
C PRO A 98 34.51 26.03 43.96
N ARG A 99 34.99 24.89 44.49
CA ARG A 99 34.56 24.16 45.71
C ARG A 99 33.27 23.30 45.76
N ARG A 100 33.51 22.04 46.19
CA ARG A 100 32.61 21.14 46.92
C ARG A 100 32.02 21.77 48.21
N ARG A 101 30.88 21.25 48.68
CA ARG A 101 30.52 21.18 50.13
C ARG A 101 29.92 19.81 50.49
N ARG A 102 30.06 19.41 51.76
CA ARG A 102 29.47 18.23 52.40
C ARG A 102 28.37 18.63 53.39
N ARG A 103 27.33 17.79 53.52
CA ARG A 103 26.43 17.54 54.68
C ARG A 103 25.84 16.13 54.42
N ALA A 104 25.66 15.16 55.34
CA ALA A 104 25.59 15.08 56.81
C ALA A 104 24.36 15.76 57.44
N GLY A 105 23.46 15.07 58.15
CA GLY A 105 23.30 13.61 58.35
C GLY A 105 22.50 13.26 59.63
N LEU A 106 21.74 12.15 59.61
CA LEU A 106 20.96 11.51 60.70
C LEU A 106 20.97 9.98 60.41
N ARG A 107 21.24 9.00 61.30
CA ARG A 107 20.81 8.68 62.69
C ARG A 107 19.30 8.34 62.78
N ARG A 108 18.84 7.23 63.38
CA ARG A 108 19.48 6.10 64.12
C ARG A 108 18.47 4.94 64.33
N ARG A 109 18.80 3.65 64.14
CA ARG A 109 18.96 2.53 65.13
C ARG A 109 18.81 1.20 64.34
N GLU A 110 19.56 0.10 64.47
CA GLU A 110 20.16 -0.68 65.60
C GLU A 110 19.34 -1.94 66.00
N ALA A 111 19.54 -3.04 65.26
CA ALA A 111 19.45 -4.49 65.60
C ALA A 111 19.92 -5.30 64.35
N ALA A 112 20.84 -6.28 64.31
CA ALA A 112 21.24 -7.38 65.23
C ALA A 112 20.18 -8.50 65.34
N GLU A 113 20.48 -9.80 65.22
CA GLU A 113 21.71 -10.60 64.96
C GLU A 113 21.28 -12.07 64.62
N ASP A 114 22.01 -13.02 64.00
CA ASP A 114 23.35 -13.09 63.37
C ASP A 114 23.49 -14.36 62.46
N ARG A 115 24.67 -14.51 61.81
CA ARG A 115 25.41 -15.76 61.43
C ARG A 115 24.90 -16.77 60.36
N GLN A 116 25.60 -16.68 59.22
CA GLN A 116 25.98 -17.74 58.24
C GLN A 116 27.20 -18.58 58.76
N PRO A 117 27.86 -19.53 58.01
CA PRO A 117 27.51 -20.36 56.83
C PRO A 117 28.06 -21.85 56.88
N ARG A 118 28.06 -22.57 55.73
CA ARG A 118 28.88 -23.78 55.33
C ARG A 118 28.45 -25.17 55.86
N ALA A 119 28.74 -26.32 55.21
CA ALA A 119 29.10 -26.68 53.81
C ALA A 119 29.09 -28.23 53.62
N THR A 120 29.46 -28.73 52.41
CA THR A 120 29.78 -30.14 52.03
C THR A 120 28.60 -31.14 51.86
N ALA A 121 28.77 -32.34 51.28
CA ALA A 121 29.33 -32.77 49.97
C ALA A 121 29.09 -34.29 49.73
N HIS A 122 28.91 -34.72 48.46
CA HIS A 122 29.01 -36.09 47.89
C HIS A 122 28.61 -37.37 48.68
N ASP A 123 27.79 -38.22 48.04
CA ASP A 123 28.17 -39.63 47.73
C ASP A 123 27.45 -40.13 46.45
N CYS A 124 27.78 -41.34 45.93
CA CYS A 124 27.42 -41.82 44.59
C CYS A 124 27.18 -43.35 44.50
N ARG A 125 26.21 -43.79 43.66
CA ARG A 125 26.14 -45.07 42.87
C ARG A 125 24.86 -45.05 42.00
N ARG A 126 24.91 -45.29 40.67
CA ARG A 126 24.95 -46.57 39.91
C ARG A 126 23.68 -47.45 40.07
N ALA A 127 23.04 -48.00 39.02
CA ALA A 127 23.24 -47.88 37.56
C ALA A 127 22.09 -48.48 36.69
N GLN A 128 21.92 -47.94 35.46
CA GLN A 128 21.57 -48.60 34.17
C GLN A 128 20.15 -49.24 33.93
N PRO A 129 19.74 -49.49 32.64
CA PRO A 129 18.35 -49.28 32.18
C PRO A 129 17.71 -50.43 31.33
N ASP A 130 16.70 -50.07 30.51
CA ASP A 130 16.01 -50.80 29.42
C ASP A 130 14.97 -51.88 29.83
N PRO A 131 14.03 -52.34 28.95
CA PRO A 131 13.67 -51.94 27.57
C PRO A 131 12.17 -51.52 27.37
N PRO A 132 11.72 -51.14 26.16
CA PRO A 132 10.34 -50.68 25.88
C PRO A 132 9.35 -51.78 25.44
N ALA A 133 8.05 -51.44 25.37
CA ALA A 133 7.00 -52.26 24.76
C ALA A 133 5.91 -51.43 24.04
N GLU A 134 5.64 -51.79 22.79
CA GLU A 134 4.52 -51.36 21.92
C GLU A 134 3.82 -52.62 21.37
N PRO A 135 2.68 -52.53 20.65
CA PRO A 135 1.56 -51.60 20.81
C PRO A 135 0.21 -52.37 20.94
N GLY A 136 -0.89 -51.67 21.23
CA GLY A 136 -2.23 -52.28 21.25
C GLY A 136 -3.34 -51.27 20.99
N GLY A 137 -3.96 -51.35 19.81
CA GLY A 137 -5.10 -50.49 19.43
C GLY A 137 -6.46 -51.15 19.69
N ALA A 138 -7.46 -50.35 20.04
CA ALA A 138 -8.87 -50.73 20.01
C ALA A 138 -9.75 -49.50 19.73
N GLU A 139 -10.90 -49.75 19.12
CA GLU A 139 -11.82 -48.77 18.54
C GLU A 139 -12.85 -48.19 19.56
N LEU A 140 -13.51 -47.10 19.15
CA LEU A 140 -14.89 -46.69 19.51
C LEU A 140 -15.26 -46.40 20.99
N ALA A 141 -15.53 -45.12 21.28
CA ALA A 141 -16.76 -44.69 21.99
C ALA A 141 -17.04 -43.16 21.87
N GLU A 142 -18.22 -42.76 21.40
CA GLU A 142 -18.80 -41.44 21.76
C GLU A 142 -19.37 -41.49 23.19
N PRO A 143 -19.36 -40.36 23.93
CA PRO A 143 -20.37 -40.12 24.96
C PRO A 143 -21.20 -38.85 24.68
N ARG A 144 -22.45 -39.02 24.24
CA ARG A 144 -23.44 -37.92 24.14
C ARG A 144 -24.24 -37.74 25.44
N ALA A 145 -23.97 -36.67 26.19
CA ALA A 145 -24.89 -36.09 27.17
C ALA A 145 -24.69 -34.56 27.18
N ARG A 146 -25.71 -33.71 26.89
CA ARG A 146 -26.81 -33.29 27.77
C ARG A 146 -26.29 -32.75 29.13
N GLY A 147 -26.41 -31.47 29.47
CA GLY A 147 -27.00 -30.31 28.78
C GLY A 147 -27.42 -29.20 29.77
N ARG A 148 -27.98 -28.08 29.26
CA ARG A 148 -28.26 -26.78 29.95
C ARG A 148 -26.98 -25.94 30.17
N GLY A 149 -27.00 -24.61 30.08
CA GLY A 149 -28.03 -23.70 29.54
C GLY A 149 -27.87 -22.23 29.99
N ALA A 150 -28.34 -21.29 29.15
CA ALA A 150 -28.61 -19.85 29.39
C ALA A 150 -27.45 -18.81 29.43
N HIS A 151 -27.44 -17.97 28.38
CA HIS A 151 -27.32 -16.49 28.37
C HIS A 151 -26.03 -15.73 28.79
N LEU A 152 -25.98 -14.48 28.27
CA LEU A 152 -25.03 -13.36 28.52
C LEU A 152 -23.65 -13.49 27.83
N GLU A 153 -23.08 -12.45 27.19
CA GLU A 153 -23.65 -11.20 26.63
C GLU A 153 -22.67 -10.62 25.57
N ASP A 154 -23.09 -9.62 24.78
CA ASP A 154 -22.33 -9.07 23.64
C ASP A 154 -21.33 -7.94 24.00
N GLY A 155 -20.29 -7.80 23.15
CA GLY A 155 -19.73 -6.49 22.79
C GLY A 155 -18.37 -6.08 23.40
N GLY A 156 -17.72 -5.08 22.77
CA GLY A 156 -16.58 -4.39 23.39
C GLY A 156 -15.36 -4.06 22.50
N SER A 157 -15.52 -3.65 21.24
CA SER A 157 -14.42 -3.03 20.49
C SER A 157 -14.07 -1.65 21.07
N TRP A 158 -12.85 -1.48 21.56
CA TRP A 158 -12.41 -0.24 22.22
C TRP A 158 -11.89 0.79 21.20
N VAL A 159 -12.63 1.89 21.03
CA VAL A 159 -12.15 3.12 20.37
C VAL A 159 -11.77 4.14 21.45
N GLY A 160 -10.50 4.55 21.47
CA GLY A 160 -10.01 5.60 22.37
C GLY A 160 -10.17 7.01 21.80
N PRO A 161 -10.57 8.02 22.59
CA PRO A 161 -10.78 9.38 22.10
C PRO A 161 -9.48 10.21 22.02
N LEU A 162 -9.37 11.05 20.99
CA LEU A 162 -8.35 12.11 20.89
C LEU A 162 -8.86 13.44 21.46
N PRO A 163 -8.06 14.19 22.25
CA PRO A 163 -8.37 15.56 22.64
C PRO A 163 -7.97 16.57 21.55
N ALA A 164 -8.67 17.70 21.46
CA ALA A 164 -8.43 18.73 20.44
C ALA A 164 -7.93 20.05 21.03
N THR A 165 -6.90 20.64 20.40
CA THR A 165 -6.48 22.04 20.57
C THR A 165 -5.98 22.62 19.24
N GLY A 166 -6.39 23.84 18.90
CA GLY A 166 -5.82 24.65 17.80
C GLY A 166 -4.57 25.45 18.24
N PRO A 167 -4.05 26.43 17.45
CA PRO A 167 -4.86 27.33 16.58
C PRO A 167 -4.27 27.83 15.24
N ALA A 168 -5.16 28.37 14.40
CA ALA A 168 -5.02 29.59 13.55
C ALA A 168 -3.92 29.77 12.46
N GLY A 169 -4.23 29.35 11.22
CA GLY A 169 -4.05 30.13 9.97
C GLY A 169 -2.64 30.45 9.44
N PRO A 170 -2.50 31.25 8.35
CA PRO A 170 -3.52 31.84 7.47
C PRO A 170 -3.52 31.25 6.03
N VAL A 171 -4.45 31.70 5.18
CA VAL A 171 -4.51 31.35 3.74
C VAL A 171 -4.34 32.59 2.86
N GLY A 172 -3.57 32.45 1.78
CA GLY A 172 -3.64 33.27 0.58
C GLY A 172 -3.47 32.38 -0.66
N GLY A 173 -3.89 32.77 -1.87
CA GLY A 173 -4.61 34.00 -2.22
C GLY A 173 -4.29 34.46 -3.64
N SER A 174 -5.28 34.45 -4.54
CA SER A 174 -5.23 35.19 -5.81
C SER A 174 -6.65 35.44 -6.33
N VAL A 175 -6.87 36.60 -6.94
CA VAL A 175 -8.15 37.04 -7.53
C VAL A 175 -7.81 37.95 -8.72
N ASP A 176 -8.53 37.80 -9.83
CA ASP A 176 -8.47 38.71 -10.97
C ASP A 176 -9.85 38.79 -11.66
N ALA A 177 -10.20 39.85 -12.39
CA ALA A 177 -10.54 41.19 -11.90
C ALA A 177 -11.23 41.99 -13.02
N ARG A 178 -12.29 42.74 -12.67
CA ARG A 178 -12.92 43.93 -13.33
C ARG A 178 -14.45 43.91 -13.14
N SER A 179 -15.22 45.02 -13.14
CA SER A 179 -15.08 46.39 -12.57
C SER A 179 -16.18 47.29 -13.16
N ARG A 180 -16.99 47.98 -12.34
CA ARG A 180 -17.58 49.34 -12.55
C ARG A 180 -18.77 49.60 -11.59
N GLY A 181 -18.88 50.84 -11.10
CA GLY A 181 -20.07 51.42 -10.45
C GLY A 181 -20.70 52.52 -11.34
N PRO A 182 -21.39 53.56 -10.81
CA PRO A 182 -21.47 53.95 -9.38
C PRO A 182 -22.85 54.49 -8.83
N CYS A 183 -22.93 54.54 -7.50
CA CYS A 183 -23.60 55.54 -6.62
C CYS A 183 -25.07 56.04 -6.80
N SER A 184 -25.93 55.76 -5.81
CA SER A 184 -26.70 56.72 -4.94
C SER A 184 -27.97 56.07 -4.33
N GLY A 185 -28.48 56.40 -3.12
CA GLY A 185 -27.82 57.08 -2.00
C GLY A 185 -28.72 57.56 -0.83
N VAL A 186 -28.78 56.80 0.29
CA VAL A 186 -28.94 57.27 1.71
C VAL A 186 -30.30 57.90 2.14
N PRO A 187 -30.77 57.81 3.42
CA PRO A 187 -30.41 56.98 4.59
C PRO A 187 -31.46 55.82 4.75
N SER A 188 -32.20 55.48 5.83
CA SER A 188 -32.33 55.76 7.29
C SER A 188 -33.29 54.70 7.92
N GLY A 189 -33.30 54.34 9.20
CA GLY A 189 -32.34 54.59 10.29
C GLY A 189 -32.94 54.50 11.71
N GLN A 190 -32.67 53.41 12.45
CA GLN A 190 -32.93 53.21 13.92
C GLN A 190 -34.41 53.16 14.40
N ALA A 191 -34.79 52.56 15.54
CA ALA A 191 -34.21 51.42 16.31
C ALA A 191 -35.19 50.89 17.40
N ARG A 192 -34.94 49.63 17.84
CA ARG A 192 -35.14 49.05 19.20
C ARG A 192 -36.55 48.84 19.81
N ARG A 193 -36.69 47.61 20.35
CA ARG A 193 -37.59 47.13 21.44
C ARG A 193 -39.11 47.07 21.12
N GLY A 194 -39.87 46.08 21.60
CA GLY A 194 -39.49 44.83 22.28
C GLY A 194 -40.61 44.24 23.16
N SER A 195 -40.74 42.90 23.20
CA SER A 195 -41.65 42.08 24.04
C SER A 195 -43.18 42.31 23.91
N GLY A 196 -43.99 41.24 23.95
CA GLY A 196 -45.47 41.35 23.84
C GLY A 196 -46.23 40.06 23.47
N THR A 197 -46.06 39.02 24.27
CA THR A 197 -46.76 37.71 24.27
C THR A 197 -48.23 37.64 23.78
N THR A 198 -48.50 36.65 22.89
CA THR A 198 -49.70 35.76 22.79
C THR A 198 -51.15 36.30 22.86
N VAL A 199 -52.03 35.81 21.96
CA VAL A 199 -53.28 35.02 22.26
C VAL A 199 -54.12 34.75 20.98
N THR A 200 -54.84 33.62 20.93
CA THR A 200 -55.83 33.18 19.91
C THR A 200 -57.21 32.89 20.54
N PRO A 201 -58.34 32.72 19.80
CA PRO A 201 -58.72 33.20 18.47
C PRO A 201 -59.64 34.47 18.57
N PRO A 202 -61.01 34.52 18.60
CA PRO A 202 -62.14 33.61 18.29
C PRO A 202 -62.99 34.09 17.04
N PRO A 203 -64.22 33.59 16.73
CA PRO A 203 -64.86 33.77 15.40
C PRO A 203 -66.22 34.54 15.31
N ARG A 204 -66.65 34.88 14.06
CA ARG A 204 -68.03 35.08 13.51
C ARG A 204 -69.09 35.90 14.31
N ARG A 205 -69.64 36.98 13.71
CA ARG A 205 -71.10 37.38 13.63
C ARG A 205 -71.29 38.78 12.93
N PRO A 206 -72.48 39.43 12.80
CA PRO A 206 -73.23 39.36 11.52
C PRO A 206 -73.81 40.71 11.01
N ALA A 207 -74.80 40.63 10.12
CA ALA A 207 -75.54 41.68 9.43
C ALA A 207 -76.02 42.92 10.23
N ARG A 208 -76.24 44.04 9.51
CA ARG A 208 -77.24 45.07 9.83
C ARG A 208 -77.91 45.66 8.56
N PRO A 209 -79.17 46.14 8.62
CA PRO A 209 -79.97 46.55 7.45
C PRO A 209 -80.32 48.06 7.42
N GLY A 210 -81.11 48.45 6.40
CA GLY A 210 -81.59 49.81 6.12
C GLY A 210 -80.79 50.47 4.99
N GLY A 211 -81.33 51.23 4.05
CA GLY A 211 -82.67 51.82 3.87
C GLY A 211 -82.49 53.16 3.12
N ALA A 212 -83.40 53.70 2.31
CA ALA A 212 -84.71 53.22 1.86
C ALA A 212 -84.99 53.73 0.42
N ALA A 213 -85.99 53.14 -0.26
CA ALA A 213 -86.58 53.72 -1.47
C ALA A 213 -87.58 54.85 -1.09
N PRO A 214 -88.18 55.65 -2.02
CA PRO A 214 -89.17 55.09 -2.97
C PRO A 214 -89.45 55.86 -4.29
N ARG A 215 -90.30 55.26 -5.14
CA ARG A 215 -91.13 55.88 -6.22
C ARG A 215 -90.35 56.39 -7.46
N ARG A 216 -90.87 56.29 -8.69
CA ARG A 216 -92.18 55.80 -9.21
C ARG A 216 -92.00 55.22 -10.62
N ALA A 217 -92.77 54.18 -10.97
CA ALA A 217 -93.04 53.81 -12.37
C ALA A 217 -94.26 54.62 -12.90
N PRO A 218 -94.54 54.71 -14.22
CA PRO A 218 -95.12 53.54 -14.92
C PRO A 218 -94.71 53.33 -16.41
N VAL A 219 -94.93 52.09 -16.87
CA VAL A 219 -95.49 51.64 -18.16
C VAL A 219 -95.47 52.60 -19.38
N ALA A 220 -94.82 52.16 -20.47
CA ALA A 220 -95.41 52.12 -21.82
C ALA A 220 -94.61 51.20 -22.78
N ARG A 221 -95.29 50.55 -23.73
CA ARG A 221 -94.69 49.70 -24.79
C ARG A 221 -95.23 50.16 -26.15
N ALA A 222 -94.39 50.78 -26.98
CA ALA A 222 -94.76 51.15 -28.35
C ALA A 222 -93.55 51.03 -29.29
N SER A 223 -93.74 50.36 -30.42
CA SER A 223 -92.71 50.16 -31.45
C SER A 223 -92.85 51.18 -32.59
N ARG A 224 -91.76 51.87 -32.94
CA ARG A 224 -91.64 52.54 -34.25
C ARG A 224 -90.17 52.73 -34.68
N THR A 225 -89.78 51.97 -35.68
CA THR A 225 -88.58 52.17 -36.53
C THR A 225 -88.93 53.10 -37.71
N PRO A 226 -87.97 53.52 -38.58
CA PRO A 226 -86.50 53.42 -38.51
C PRO A 226 -85.78 54.78 -38.65
N ALA A 227 -84.45 54.77 -38.45
CA ALA A 227 -83.54 55.75 -39.05
C ALA A 227 -82.27 55.03 -39.56
N HIS A 228 -81.97 55.13 -40.86
CA HIS A 228 -80.90 54.36 -41.50
C HIS A 228 -79.50 54.96 -41.29
N ALA A 229 -78.88 54.68 -40.14
CA ALA A 229 -77.44 54.89 -39.97
C ALA A 229 -76.64 53.84 -40.78
N VAL A 230 -76.22 54.20 -42.01
CA VAL A 230 -75.46 53.32 -42.94
C VAL A 230 -74.02 53.10 -42.43
N THR A 231 -73.90 52.31 -41.37
CA THR A 231 -72.63 51.90 -40.76
C THR A 231 -71.92 50.89 -41.66
N SER A 232 -71.13 51.41 -42.60
CA SER A 232 -70.63 50.72 -43.80
C SER A 232 -70.26 49.24 -43.60
N ARG A 233 -70.88 48.35 -44.40
CA ARG A 233 -70.49 46.92 -44.44
C ARG A 233 -68.98 46.78 -44.64
N ARG A 234 -68.40 47.56 -45.57
CA ARG A 234 -66.95 47.62 -45.85
C ARG A 234 -66.11 47.84 -44.59
N GLY A 235 -66.50 48.73 -43.67
CA GLY A 235 -65.76 48.97 -42.43
C GLY A 235 -65.70 47.74 -41.51
N ARG A 236 -66.80 46.99 -41.37
CA ARG A 236 -66.85 45.75 -40.57
C ARG A 236 -66.02 44.63 -41.20
N VAL A 237 -66.15 44.38 -42.52
CA VAL A 237 -65.35 43.34 -43.19
C VAL A 237 -63.86 43.69 -43.19
N ARG A 238 -63.49 44.98 -43.33
CA ARG A 238 -62.08 45.41 -43.27
C ARG A 238 -61.48 45.26 -41.87
N ARG A 239 -62.24 45.55 -40.81
CA ARG A 239 -61.83 45.24 -39.41
C ARG A 239 -61.69 43.74 -39.17
N LEU A 240 -62.64 42.92 -39.62
CA LEU A 240 -62.55 41.46 -39.51
C LEU A 240 -61.36 40.87 -40.29
N ARG A 241 -61.05 41.39 -41.49
CA ARG A 241 -59.87 40.97 -42.26
C ARG A 241 -58.56 41.40 -41.60
N LEU A 242 -58.48 42.59 -41.01
CA LEU A 242 -57.32 43.03 -40.23
C LEU A 242 -57.13 42.19 -38.96
N LEU A 243 -58.23 41.83 -38.28
CA LEU A 243 -58.20 40.93 -37.12
C LEU A 243 -57.73 39.53 -37.52
N ALA A 244 -58.28 38.95 -38.60
CA ALA A 244 -57.88 37.65 -39.14
C ALA A 244 -56.41 37.64 -39.63
N LEU A 245 -55.95 38.74 -40.23
CA LEU A 245 -54.54 38.90 -40.61
C LEU A 245 -53.63 38.97 -39.37
N GLY A 246 -54.01 39.71 -38.33
CA GLY A 246 -53.28 39.77 -37.06
C GLY A 246 -53.21 38.41 -36.36
N ILE A 247 -54.31 37.66 -36.34
CA ILE A 247 -54.37 36.29 -35.82
C ILE A 247 -53.51 35.34 -36.67
N GLY A 248 -53.54 35.47 -38.00
CA GLY A 248 -52.70 34.69 -38.91
C GLY A 248 -51.20 34.95 -38.71
N VAL A 249 -50.80 36.21 -38.58
CA VAL A 249 -49.41 36.59 -38.27
C VAL A 249 -48.99 36.09 -36.88
N ALA A 250 -49.87 36.16 -35.88
CA ALA A 250 -49.60 35.61 -34.55
C ALA A 250 -49.45 34.07 -34.58
N LEU A 251 -50.27 33.36 -35.35
CA LEU A 251 -50.14 31.91 -35.56
C LEU A 251 -48.83 31.56 -36.28
N VAL A 252 -48.45 32.29 -37.32
CA VAL A 252 -47.15 32.10 -38.01
C VAL A 252 -45.98 32.37 -37.06
N ALA A 253 -46.06 33.39 -36.21
CA ALA A 253 -45.04 33.67 -35.20
C ALA A 253 -44.94 32.57 -34.13
N LEU A 254 -46.07 31.98 -33.70
CA LEU A 254 -46.10 30.83 -32.79
C LEU A 254 -45.51 29.57 -33.43
N VAL A 255 -45.85 29.27 -34.68
CA VAL A 255 -45.28 28.13 -35.44
C VAL A 255 -43.77 28.33 -35.66
N ALA A 256 -43.33 29.54 -35.99
CA ALA A 256 -41.91 29.87 -36.09
C ALA A 256 -41.18 29.71 -34.74
N ARG A 257 -41.78 30.15 -33.62
CA ARG A 257 -41.19 29.96 -32.28
C ARG A 257 -41.16 28.50 -31.86
N LEU A 258 -42.18 27.71 -32.21
CA LEU A 258 -42.17 26.25 -32.00
C LEU A 258 -41.06 25.57 -32.82
N GLY A 259 -40.86 25.99 -34.07
CA GLY A 259 -39.76 25.54 -34.92
C GLY A 259 -38.39 25.85 -34.33
N VAL A 260 -38.19 27.04 -33.76
CA VAL A 260 -36.97 27.38 -33.01
C VAL A 260 -36.79 26.42 -31.83
N VAL A 261 -37.81 26.24 -30.99
CA VAL A 261 -37.74 25.41 -29.77
C VAL A 261 -37.53 23.92 -30.07
N GLN A 262 -38.09 23.39 -31.17
CA GLN A 262 -37.98 21.96 -31.51
C GLN A 262 -36.81 21.61 -32.44
N VAL A 263 -36.32 22.55 -33.26
CA VAL A 263 -35.29 22.27 -34.29
C VAL A 263 -33.94 22.91 -33.96
N LEU A 264 -33.92 24.11 -33.38
CA LEU A 264 -32.68 24.79 -32.97
C LEU A 264 -32.33 24.47 -31.51
N ASP A 265 -33.29 24.68 -30.61
CA ASP A 265 -33.11 24.40 -29.18
C ASP A 265 -33.40 22.92 -28.82
N GLY A 266 -34.01 22.16 -29.73
CA GLY A 266 -34.42 20.76 -29.52
C GLY A 266 -33.30 19.84 -29.00
N PRO A 267 -32.09 19.84 -29.61
CA PRO A 267 -30.96 19.06 -29.13
C PRO A 267 -30.47 19.46 -27.73
N SER A 268 -30.57 20.73 -27.33
CA SER A 268 -30.16 21.15 -25.99
C SER A 268 -31.21 20.81 -24.93
N TYR A 269 -32.50 20.89 -25.26
CA TYR A 269 -33.57 20.38 -24.39
C TYR A 269 -33.53 18.85 -24.26
N ALA A 270 -33.17 18.12 -25.32
CA ALA A 270 -32.93 16.68 -25.24
C ALA A 270 -31.73 16.35 -24.34
N ALA A 271 -30.61 17.08 -24.47
CA ALA A 271 -29.45 16.91 -23.60
C ALA A 271 -29.76 17.23 -22.12
N TYR A 272 -30.56 18.28 -21.84
CA TYR A 272 -31.04 18.59 -20.49
C TYR A 272 -31.96 17.48 -19.94
N ALA A 273 -32.87 16.94 -20.75
CA ALA A 273 -33.72 15.82 -20.32
C ALA A 273 -32.89 14.56 -20.02
N SER A 274 -31.87 14.27 -20.84
CA SER A 274 -30.88 13.23 -20.56
C SER A 274 -30.14 13.49 -19.25
N SER A 275 -29.63 14.69 -18.96
CA SER A 275 -28.87 14.94 -17.72
C SER A 275 -29.70 14.82 -16.42
N GLU A 276 -31.02 14.82 -16.50
CA GLU A 276 -31.95 14.63 -15.37
C GLU A 276 -32.47 13.17 -15.27
N VAL A 277 -32.12 12.29 -16.22
CA VAL A 277 -32.62 10.90 -16.35
C VAL A 277 -31.47 9.89 -16.40
N ASP A 278 -30.45 10.15 -17.23
CA ASP A 278 -29.33 9.26 -17.51
C ASP A 278 -28.30 9.29 -16.37
N LYS A 279 -28.32 8.26 -15.53
CA LYS A 279 -27.41 8.11 -14.40
C LYS A 279 -26.25 7.20 -14.77
N VAL A 280 -25.03 7.68 -14.54
CA VAL A 280 -23.81 6.87 -14.69
C VAL A 280 -23.63 6.03 -13.43
N VAL A 281 -23.61 4.72 -13.59
CA VAL A 281 -23.23 3.75 -12.55
C VAL A 281 -21.89 3.16 -12.93
N ASP A 282 -20.90 3.28 -12.04
CA ASP A 282 -19.59 2.67 -12.28
C ASP A 282 -19.67 1.15 -12.13
N LEU A 283 -19.05 0.44 -13.06
CA LEU A 283 -18.92 -1.01 -13.02
C LEU A 283 -17.50 -1.33 -12.53
N PRO A 284 -17.28 -1.75 -11.27
CA PRO A 284 -15.94 -2.04 -10.78
C PRO A 284 -15.30 -3.16 -11.62
N ALA A 285 -14.01 -3.00 -11.90
CA ALA A 285 -13.17 -4.08 -12.38
C ALA A 285 -12.71 -4.93 -11.20
N LEU A 286 -12.57 -6.24 -11.40
CA LEU A 286 -12.02 -7.11 -10.36
C LEU A 286 -10.51 -6.90 -10.25
N ARG A 287 -10.02 -6.66 -9.04
CA ARG A 287 -8.59 -6.51 -8.77
C ARG A 287 -7.87 -7.85 -8.96
N GLY A 288 -6.77 -7.84 -9.71
CA GLY A 288 -6.03 -9.02 -10.14
C GLY A 288 -5.60 -9.94 -9.00
N ALA A 289 -5.58 -11.25 -9.24
CA ALA A 289 -5.20 -12.24 -8.24
C ALA A 289 -3.67 -12.27 -8.03
N ILE A 290 -3.23 -12.66 -6.84
CA ILE A 290 -1.81 -12.88 -6.49
C ILE A 290 -1.60 -14.38 -6.26
N TYR A 291 -0.57 -14.93 -6.88
CA TYR A 291 -0.21 -16.34 -6.82
C TYR A 291 1.22 -16.54 -6.30
N ASP A 292 1.48 -17.72 -5.72
CA ASP A 292 2.84 -18.19 -5.45
C ASP A 292 3.53 -18.70 -6.74
N ARG A 293 4.84 -19.00 -6.67
CA ARG A 293 5.64 -19.45 -7.82
C ARG A 293 5.15 -20.74 -8.48
N SER A 294 4.32 -21.52 -7.78
CA SER A 294 3.75 -22.78 -8.25
C SER A 294 2.31 -22.63 -8.80
N GLY A 295 1.75 -21.42 -8.74
CA GLY A 295 0.39 -21.11 -9.18
C GLY A 295 -0.68 -21.32 -8.11
N ARG A 296 -0.30 -21.46 -6.84
CA ARG A 296 -1.26 -21.50 -5.71
C ARG A 296 -1.76 -20.10 -5.44
N LEU A 297 -3.06 -19.97 -5.19
CA LEU A 297 -3.71 -18.69 -4.97
C LEU A 297 -3.40 -18.16 -3.57
N ILE A 298 -2.87 -16.94 -3.48
CA ILE A 298 -2.58 -16.25 -2.21
C ILE A 298 -3.66 -15.21 -1.92
N ALA A 299 -3.97 -14.33 -2.89
CA ALA A 299 -4.98 -13.29 -2.76
C ALA A 299 -5.89 -13.22 -4.00
N VAL A 300 -7.18 -12.92 -3.79
CA VAL A 300 -8.18 -12.82 -4.85
C VAL A 300 -9.24 -11.78 -4.47
N SER A 301 -9.78 -11.07 -5.46
CA SER A 301 -11.00 -10.28 -5.25
C SER A 301 -12.25 -11.10 -5.58
N LEU A 302 -13.22 -11.08 -4.67
CA LEU A 302 -14.50 -11.76 -4.81
C LEU A 302 -15.59 -10.74 -5.17
N PRO A 303 -16.38 -10.94 -6.25
CA PRO A 303 -17.48 -10.05 -6.58
C PRO A 303 -18.56 -10.07 -5.48
N ARG A 304 -19.07 -8.89 -5.15
CA ARG A 304 -20.12 -8.65 -4.14
C ARG A 304 -21.10 -7.60 -4.62
N ALA A 305 -22.16 -7.40 -3.85
CA ALA A 305 -23.02 -6.24 -3.98
C ALA A 305 -23.26 -5.58 -2.61
N ALA A 306 -23.22 -4.25 -2.59
CA ALA A 306 -23.81 -3.49 -1.51
C ALA A 306 -25.33 -3.44 -1.71
N VAL A 307 -26.08 -3.92 -0.72
CA VAL A 307 -27.55 -3.85 -0.69
C VAL A 307 -27.92 -2.50 -0.12
N VAL A 308 -28.42 -1.61 -0.97
CA VAL A 308 -28.78 -0.24 -0.61
C VAL A 308 -30.28 -0.03 -0.74
N ALA A 309 -30.82 0.86 0.08
CA ALA A 309 -32.23 1.19 0.09
C ALA A 309 -32.47 2.69 -0.09
N ASP A 310 -33.40 3.02 -0.99
CA ASP A 310 -34.09 4.30 -0.98
C ASP A 310 -35.32 4.17 -0.06
N ASP A 311 -35.18 4.72 1.15
CA ASP A 311 -36.22 4.69 2.16
C ASP A 311 -37.32 5.74 1.92
N PHE A 312 -37.29 6.58 0.88
CA PHE A 312 -38.47 7.31 0.41
C PHE A 312 -39.43 6.38 -0.34
N LEU A 313 -38.90 5.45 -1.14
CA LEU A 313 -39.69 4.53 -1.96
C LEU A 313 -40.29 3.36 -1.17
N ILE A 314 -39.80 3.13 0.04
CA ILE A 314 -40.31 2.10 0.95
C ILE A 314 -41.53 2.63 1.72
N THR A 315 -42.70 2.01 1.46
CA THR A 315 -43.99 2.38 2.06
C THR A 315 -44.26 1.69 3.39
N ALA A 316 -43.68 0.50 3.62
CA ALA A 316 -43.90 -0.32 4.82
C ALA A 316 -42.58 -0.88 5.38
N PRO A 317 -41.73 -0.06 6.04
CA PRO A 317 -40.41 -0.46 6.54
C PRO A 317 -40.42 -1.76 7.35
N GLY A 318 -41.33 -1.89 8.32
CA GLY A 318 -41.47 -3.09 9.16
C GLY A 318 -42.04 -4.33 8.45
N ALA A 319 -42.46 -4.23 7.19
CA ALA A 319 -42.77 -5.40 6.35
C ALA A 319 -41.53 -5.82 5.54
N VAL A 320 -40.85 -4.87 4.91
CA VAL A 320 -39.60 -5.07 4.16
C VAL A 320 -38.50 -5.65 5.06
N ALA A 321 -38.27 -5.03 6.22
CA ALA A 321 -37.27 -5.44 7.20
C ALA A 321 -37.47 -6.89 7.72
N ARG A 322 -38.72 -7.38 7.79
CA ARG A 322 -39.00 -8.78 8.19
C ARG A 322 -38.66 -9.80 7.11
N GLN A 323 -38.64 -9.40 5.83
CA GLN A 323 -38.22 -10.26 4.72
C GLN A 323 -36.70 -10.22 4.52
N LEU A 324 -36.07 -9.06 4.73
CA LEU A 324 -34.62 -8.89 4.61
C LEU A 324 -33.83 -9.49 5.77
N ALA A 325 -34.33 -9.39 7.01
CA ALA A 325 -33.66 -9.91 8.21
C ALA A 325 -33.07 -11.34 8.08
N PRO A 326 -33.82 -12.37 7.63
CA PRO A 326 -33.24 -13.72 7.48
C PRO A 326 -32.22 -13.86 6.33
N LEU A 327 -32.17 -12.93 5.37
CA LEU A 327 -31.24 -12.95 4.23
C LEU A 327 -29.95 -12.18 4.51
N LEU A 328 -30.05 -11.07 5.25
CA LEU A 328 -28.93 -10.24 5.70
C LEU A 328 -28.35 -10.72 7.06
N ARG A 329 -29.10 -11.55 7.80
CA ARG A 329 -28.81 -11.98 9.19
C ARG A 329 -28.90 -10.86 10.24
N GLU A 330 -29.35 -9.68 9.84
CA GLU A 330 -29.57 -8.51 10.70
C GLU A 330 -30.93 -8.54 11.43
N PRO A 331 -31.05 -7.99 12.66
CA PRO A 331 -32.33 -7.92 13.36
C PRO A 331 -33.36 -7.06 12.62
N SER A 332 -34.58 -7.57 12.46
CA SER A 332 -35.66 -6.84 11.78
C SER A 332 -36.02 -5.51 12.43
N GLY A 333 -35.80 -5.35 13.74
CA GLY A 333 -35.92 -4.05 14.43
C GLY A 333 -34.87 -3.02 13.99
N HIS A 334 -33.62 -3.45 13.81
CA HIS A 334 -32.53 -2.59 13.32
C HIS A 334 -32.80 -2.15 11.88
N LEU A 335 -33.10 -3.10 11.00
CA LEU A 335 -33.48 -2.82 9.61
C LEU A 335 -34.74 -1.93 9.52
N THR A 336 -35.73 -2.10 10.41
CA THR A 336 -36.91 -1.21 10.44
C THR A 336 -36.53 0.22 10.83
N ALA A 337 -35.62 0.40 11.80
CA ALA A 337 -35.15 1.71 12.22
C ALA A 337 -34.34 2.42 11.12
N LEU A 338 -33.45 1.69 10.43
CA LEU A 338 -32.71 2.18 9.27
C LEU A 338 -33.66 2.61 8.13
N LEU A 339 -34.61 1.75 7.75
CA LEU A 339 -35.58 2.00 6.69
C LEU A 339 -36.70 3.01 7.04
N SER A 340 -36.61 3.68 8.19
CA SER A 340 -37.60 4.68 8.63
C SER A 340 -37.03 6.10 8.72
N GLN A 341 -35.75 6.32 8.38
CA GLN A 341 -35.08 7.61 8.61
C GLN A 341 -35.46 8.69 7.58
N ARG A 342 -35.82 8.28 6.35
CA ARG A 342 -36.09 9.15 5.18
C ARG A 342 -34.83 9.92 4.74
N ASN A 343 -33.74 9.18 4.55
CA ASN A 343 -32.43 9.66 4.08
C ASN A 343 -32.24 9.55 2.56
N GLY A 344 -33.03 8.72 1.85
CA GLY A 344 -32.92 8.45 0.41
C GLY A 344 -31.75 7.54 -0.01
N TYR A 345 -30.76 7.34 0.85
CA TYR A 345 -29.70 6.35 0.67
C TYR A 345 -29.32 5.71 2.02
N VAL A 346 -29.57 4.41 2.14
CA VAL A 346 -29.30 3.62 3.35
C VAL A 346 -28.64 2.31 2.96
N VAL A 347 -27.38 2.08 3.39
CA VAL A 347 -26.71 0.79 3.20
C VAL A 347 -27.25 -0.21 4.24
N LEU A 348 -27.76 -1.36 3.78
CA LEU A 348 -28.29 -2.42 4.65
C LEU A 348 -27.29 -3.57 4.85
N GLU A 349 -26.43 -3.80 3.86
CA GLU A 349 -25.32 -4.76 3.84
C GLU A 349 -24.32 -4.24 2.81
N LYS A 350 -23.02 -4.29 3.10
CA LYS A 350 -21.98 -3.82 2.15
C LYS A 350 -21.51 -4.94 1.22
N TYR A 351 -21.45 -6.19 1.69
CA TYR A 351 -20.74 -7.27 1.01
C TYR A 351 -21.60 -8.53 0.80
N ALA A 352 -22.84 -8.35 0.34
CA ALA A 352 -23.73 -9.47 0.05
C ALA A 352 -23.09 -10.39 -1.01
N THR A 353 -23.20 -11.71 -0.78
CA THR A 353 -22.83 -12.69 -1.81
C THR A 353 -23.82 -12.64 -2.98
N PRO A 354 -23.41 -13.01 -4.21
CA PRO A 354 -24.35 -13.16 -5.33
C PRO A 354 -25.53 -14.11 -5.02
N ALA A 355 -25.31 -15.08 -4.11
CA ALA A 355 -26.34 -15.99 -3.62
C ALA A 355 -27.30 -15.39 -2.57
N GLN A 356 -26.98 -14.23 -1.98
CA GLN A 356 -27.91 -13.41 -1.19
C GLN A 356 -28.60 -12.38 -2.08
N GLU A 357 -27.84 -11.68 -2.93
CA GLU A 357 -28.31 -10.72 -3.92
C GLU A 357 -29.48 -11.30 -4.75
N ALA A 358 -29.28 -12.45 -5.39
CA ALA A 358 -30.31 -13.12 -6.19
C ALA A 358 -31.57 -13.50 -5.38
N ARG A 359 -31.44 -13.78 -4.08
CA ARG A 359 -32.60 -14.05 -3.21
C ARG A 359 -33.35 -12.77 -2.86
N ILE A 360 -32.64 -11.69 -2.54
CA ILE A 360 -33.25 -10.39 -2.21
C ILE A 360 -33.94 -9.82 -3.47
N ALA A 361 -33.29 -9.90 -4.63
CA ALA A 361 -33.87 -9.52 -5.92
C ALA A 361 -35.17 -10.29 -6.22
N SER A 362 -35.20 -11.60 -5.92
CA SER A 362 -36.39 -12.45 -6.14
C SER A 362 -37.63 -12.04 -5.30
N LEU A 363 -37.47 -11.19 -4.28
CA LEU A 363 -38.58 -10.66 -3.48
C LEU A 363 -39.29 -9.46 -4.14
N GLY A 364 -38.69 -8.84 -5.17
CA GLY A 364 -39.29 -7.70 -5.88
C GLY A 364 -39.55 -6.47 -4.99
N LEU A 365 -38.71 -6.25 -3.98
CA LEU A 365 -38.91 -5.20 -2.97
C LEU A 365 -38.61 -3.81 -3.54
N ASN A 366 -39.66 -2.97 -3.66
CA ASN A 366 -39.52 -1.59 -4.11
C ASN A 366 -38.57 -0.79 -3.21
N GLY A 367 -37.71 0.03 -3.83
CA GLY A 367 -36.71 0.83 -3.13
C GLY A 367 -35.47 0.06 -2.66
N ILE A 368 -35.28 -1.21 -3.03
CA ILE A 368 -34.01 -1.94 -2.82
C ILE A 368 -33.22 -2.01 -4.13
N THR A 369 -31.96 -1.59 -4.08
CA THR A 369 -31.03 -1.57 -5.22
C THR A 369 -29.73 -2.28 -4.82
N PHE A 370 -29.03 -2.83 -5.81
CA PHE A 370 -27.72 -3.46 -5.63
C PHE A 370 -26.66 -2.60 -6.34
N LEU A 371 -25.61 -2.22 -5.62
CA LEU A 371 -24.43 -1.59 -6.21
C LEU A 371 -23.32 -2.65 -6.27
N PRO A 372 -22.75 -2.96 -7.44
CA PRO A 372 -21.61 -3.87 -7.53
C PRO A 372 -20.42 -3.36 -6.71
N ASP A 373 -19.78 -4.26 -5.96
CA ASP A 373 -18.59 -3.99 -5.13
C ASP A 373 -17.66 -5.22 -5.20
N GLU A 374 -16.44 -5.12 -4.66
CA GLU A 374 -15.57 -6.29 -4.46
C GLU A 374 -15.05 -6.39 -3.03
N VAL A 375 -14.69 -7.62 -2.63
CA VAL A 375 -13.97 -7.87 -1.37
C VAL A 375 -12.66 -8.57 -1.69
N ARG A 376 -11.56 -7.91 -1.34
CA ARG A 376 -10.22 -8.51 -1.36
C ARG A 376 -10.11 -9.58 -0.27
N SER A 377 -9.71 -10.78 -0.66
CA SER A 377 -9.65 -11.96 0.20
C SER A 377 -8.28 -12.61 0.11
N TYR A 378 -7.60 -12.71 1.25
CA TYR A 378 -6.33 -13.41 1.42
C TYR A 378 -6.62 -14.83 1.96
N LEU A 379 -6.01 -15.87 1.39
CA LEU A 379 -6.32 -17.26 1.76
C LEU A 379 -5.69 -17.68 3.09
N ASP A 380 -4.43 -17.30 3.32
CA ASP A 380 -3.86 -17.16 4.66
C ASP A 380 -3.46 -15.68 4.84
N PRO A 381 -4.23 -14.88 5.60
CA PRO A 381 -3.92 -13.47 5.83
C PRO A 381 -2.68 -13.27 6.70
N THR A 382 -2.24 -14.29 7.44
CA THR A 382 -1.11 -14.18 8.40
C THR A 382 0.23 -14.60 7.81
N LEU A 383 0.24 -15.61 6.93
CA LEU A 383 1.46 -16.21 6.39
C LEU A 383 2.31 -15.25 5.53
N PHE A 384 1.66 -14.25 4.92
CA PHE A 384 2.30 -13.26 4.05
C PHE A 384 1.94 -11.80 4.38
N GLU A 385 1.31 -11.52 5.53
CA GLU A 385 0.86 -10.17 5.94
C GLU A 385 1.92 -9.06 5.72
N PRO A 386 3.22 -9.25 6.12
CA PRO A 386 4.24 -8.21 5.99
C PRO A 386 4.61 -7.90 4.52
N VAL A 387 4.42 -8.89 3.64
CA VAL A 387 4.83 -8.86 2.23
C VAL A 387 3.68 -8.40 1.35
N LEU A 388 2.49 -8.99 1.48
CA LEU A 388 1.32 -8.57 0.69
C LEU A 388 0.87 -7.16 1.06
N GLY A 389 0.93 -6.82 2.35
CA GLY A 389 0.30 -5.63 2.90
C GLY A 389 -1.21 -5.74 2.82
N GLY A 390 -1.85 -4.80 2.13
CA GLY A 390 -3.31 -4.77 2.05
C GLY A 390 -3.87 -3.71 1.11
N THR A 391 -5.19 -3.59 1.08
CA THR A 391 -5.95 -2.65 0.26
C THR A 391 -6.85 -1.77 1.13
N TYR A 392 -6.85 -0.45 0.91
CA TYR A 392 -7.74 0.46 1.61
C TYR A 392 -9.19 0.35 1.10
N ALA A 393 -10.15 0.92 1.85
CA ALA A 393 -11.60 0.73 1.67
C ALA A 393 -12.21 1.23 0.33
N ALA A 394 -11.39 1.69 -0.61
CA ALA A 394 -11.75 2.10 -1.96
C ALA A 394 -10.84 1.45 -3.05
N GLY A 395 -10.37 0.22 -2.79
CA GLY A 395 -9.85 -0.72 -3.80
C GLY A 395 -8.37 -0.59 -4.20
N GLY A 396 -7.70 0.49 -3.84
CA GLY A 396 -6.26 0.64 -4.04
C GLY A 396 -5.43 -0.07 -2.97
N GLY A 397 -4.20 -0.43 -3.32
CA GLY A 397 -3.20 -0.95 -2.39
C GLY A 397 -2.71 0.11 -1.40
N ASP A 398 -2.47 -0.32 -0.17
CA ASP A 398 -2.09 0.52 0.97
C ASP A 398 -0.65 0.24 1.44
N ALA A 399 -0.22 -1.03 1.38
CA ALA A 399 1.12 -1.49 1.74
C ALA A 399 1.57 -2.69 0.88
N GLY A 400 2.86 -3.06 0.96
CA GLY A 400 3.41 -4.30 0.40
C GLY A 400 3.27 -4.45 -1.12
N ILE A 401 3.17 -5.69 -1.60
CA ILE A 401 2.90 -6.03 -3.00
C ILE A 401 1.60 -5.37 -3.50
N GLU A 402 0.56 -5.29 -2.68
CA GLU A 402 -0.71 -4.66 -3.09
C GLU A 402 -0.50 -3.18 -3.45
N TYR A 403 0.39 -2.46 -2.75
CA TYR A 403 0.80 -1.10 -3.12
C TYR A 403 1.75 -1.08 -4.31
N LEU A 404 2.79 -1.94 -4.31
CA LEU A 404 3.86 -1.96 -5.32
C LEU A 404 3.31 -2.22 -6.73
N ASP A 405 2.52 -3.28 -6.89
CA ASP A 405 1.92 -3.69 -8.17
C ASP A 405 0.52 -3.09 -8.38
N ASN A 406 0.13 -2.07 -7.60
CA ASN A 406 -1.22 -1.50 -7.64
C ASN A 406 -1.68 -1.08 -9.05
N ALA A 407 -0.76 -0.60 -9.89
CA ALA A 407 -1.06 -0.15 -11.25
C ALA A 407 -1.45 -1.29 -12.21
N GLU A 408 -0.95 -2.50 -11.97
CA GLU A 408 -1.31 -3.72 -12.71
C GLU A 408 -2.53 -4.40 -12.06
N LEU A 409 -2.53 -4.50 -10.72
CA LEU A 409 -3.58 -5.18 -9.95
C LEU A 409 -4.94 -4.48 -10.02
N THR A 410 -5.03 -3.15 -10.07
CA THR A 410 -6.33 -2.43 -9.97
C THR A 410 -7.26 -2.64 -11.17
N GLY A 411 -6.73 -2.94 -12.35
CA GLY A 411 -7.52 -2.97 -13.59
C GLY A 411 -8.11 -1.59 -13.95
N ARG A 412 -9.26 -1.58 -14.63
CA ARG A 412 -9.96 -0.36 -15.06
C ARG A 412 -11.48 -0.54 -15.02
N SER A 413 -12.14 0.14 -14.08
CA SER A 413 -13.60 0.16 -13.99
C SER A 413 -14.26 0.58 -15.29
N GLY A 414 -15.38 -0.08 -15.59
CA GLY A 414 -16.32 0.32 -16.63
C GLY A 414 -17.34 1.31 -16.09
N SER A 415 -18.33 1.63 -16.91
CA SER A 415 -19.51 2.39 -16.48
C SER A 415 -20.70 2.13 -17.40
N GLU A 416 -21.89 2.16 -16.81
CA GLU A 416 -23.16 1.93 -17.47
C GLU A 416 -24.07 3.14 -17.29
N VAL A 417 -24.78 3.53 -18.35
CA VAL A 417 -25.75 4.63 -18.33
C VAL A 417 -27.16 4.04 -18.21
N LEU A 418 -27.71 4.10 -16.99
CA LEU A 418 -29.04 3.63 -16.65
C LEU A 418 -30.00 4.83 -16.58
N PRO A 419 -31.06 4.88 -17.41
CA PRO A 419 -32.06 5.94 -17.31
C PRO A 419 -32.99 5.69 -16.12
N GLU A 420 -32.95 6.56 -15.11
CA GLU A 420 -33.87 6.52 -13.96
C GLU A 420 -35.13 7.37 -14.22
N SER A 421 -36.24 6.93 -13.65
CA SER A 421 -37.46 7.73 -13.57
C SER A 421 -37.31 8.88 -12.57
N ALA A 422 -38.20 9.88 -12.64
CA ALA A 422 -38.32 10.95 -11.65
C ALA A 422 -38.69 10.49 -10.21
N ALA A 423 -38.74 9.18 -9.96
CA ALA A 423 -38.89 8.54 -8.66
C ALA A 423 -37.71 7.59 -8.35
N GLY A 424 -36.52 7.81 -8.93
CA GLY A 424 -35.28 7.07 -8.66
C GLY A 424 -35.28 5.61 -9.10
N GLN A 425 -36.37 5.10 -9.68
CA GLN A 425 -36.44 3.72 -10.19
C GLN A 425 -35.80 3.63 -11.58
N PRO A 426 -34.82 2.72 -11.81
CA PRO A 426 -34.31 2.42 -13.15
C PRO A 426 -35.44 2.02 -14.09
N LEU A 427 -35.51 2.65 -15.25
CA LEU A 427 -36.49 2.30 -16.27
C LEU A 427 -36.11 0.95 -16.91
N PRO A 428 -37.09 0.10 -17.28
CA PRO A 428 -36.86 -1.18 -17.97
C PRO A 428 -36.52 -0.97 -19.46
N THR A 429 -35.48 -0.19 -19.71
CA THR A 429 -34.94 0.19 -21.01
C THR A 429 -33.52 -0.37 -21.13
N ALA A 430 -33.04 -0.68 -22.33
CA ALA A 430 -31.64 -1.07 -22.51
C ALA A 430 -30.71 0.10 -22.11
N PRO A 431 -29.56 -0.16 -21.46
CA PRO A 431 -28.64 0.90 -21.05
C PRO A 431 -28.15 1.73 -22.24
N VAL A 432 -28.14 3.06 -22.09
CA VAL A 432 -27.91 3.99 -23.21
C VAL A 432 -26.44 4.00 -23.66
N GLY A 433 -25.52 3.60 -22.77
CA GLY A 433 -24.13 3.32 -23.09
C GLY A 433 -23.49 2.41 -22.05
N ILE A 434 -22.68 1.45 -22.51
CA ILE A 434 -21.95 0.51 -21.64
C ILE A 434 -20.47 0.54 -22.02
N ARG A 435 -19.62 0.96 -21.08
CA ARG A 435 -18.19 0.71 -21.06
C ARG A 435 -17.96 -0.49 -20.16
N ARG A 436 -17.49 -1.61 -20.69
CA ARG A 436 -17.22 -2.80 -19.87
C ARG A 436 -15.99 -2.56 -18.97
N PRO A 437 -15.98 -3.07 -17.74
CA PRO A 437 -14.77 -3.12 -16.94
C PRO A 437 -13.71 -4.01 -17.61
N HIS A 438 -12.45 -3.74 -17.27
CA HIS A 438 -11.31 -4.59 -17.58
C HIS A 438 -10.61 -4.96 -16.26
N ASP A 439 -10.73 -6.22 -15.86
CA ASP A 439 -10.11 -6.75 -14.64
C ASP A 439 -8.58 -6.58 -14.64
N GLY A 440 -8.00 -6.53 -13.44
CA GLY A 440 -6.57 -6.32 -13.25
C GLY A 440 -5.69 -7.48 -13.69
N SER A 441 -4.46 -7.15 -14.09
CA SER A 441 -3.40 -8.13 -14.31
C SER A 441 -3.15 -8.91 -13.02
N SER A 442 -3.06 -10.24 -13.12
CA SER A 442 -2.68 -11.09 -11.98
C SER A 442 -1.16 -11.19 -11.87
N VAL A 443 -0.65 -11.20 -10.64
CA VAL A 443 0.79 -11.26 -10.32
C VAL A 443 1.15 -12.66 -9.83
N VAL A 444 2.31 -13.16 -10.26
CA VAL A 444 2.90 -14.42 -9.79
C VAL A 444 4.19 -14.07 -9.05
N LEU A 445 4.23 -14.31 -7.75
CA LEU A 445 5.39 -14.04 -6.90
C LEU A 445 6.47 -15.11 -7.09
N THR A 446 7.70 -14.78 -6.70
CA THR A 446 8.81 -15.74 -6.60
C THR A 446 8.70 -16.66 -5.38
N LEU A 447 7.88 -16.27 -4.38
CA LEU A 447 7.69 -17.00 -3.13
C LEU A 447 7.07 -18.39 -3.33
N ASP A 448 7.44 -19.30 -2.45
CA ASP A 448 6.96 -20.68 -2.36
C ASP A 448 6.15 -20.84 -1.07
N GLU A 449 4.83 -21.05 -1.17
CA GLU A 449 3.96 -21.09 0.01
C GLU A 449 4.31 -22.21 1.01
N PRO A 450 4.64 -23.46 0.58
CA PRO A 450 5.18 -24.47 1.47
C PRO A 450 6.43 -24.03 2.24
N LEU A 451 7.41 -23.42 1.56
CA LEU A 451 8.64 -22.96 2.19
C LEU A 451 8.40 -21.82 3.18
N GLN A 452 7.57 -20.84 2.81
CA GLN A 452 7.12 -19.75 3.69
C GLN A 452 6.50 -20.31 4.98
N ALA A 453 5.64 -21.33 4.88
CA ALA A 453 4.96 -21.93 6.04
C ALA A 453 5.91 -22.65 7.00
N VAL A 454 6.90 -23.37 6.46
CA VAL A 454 7.96 -24.01 7.27
C VAL A 454 8.83 -22.95 7.95
N ALA A 455 9.36 -21.98 7.19
CA ALA A 455 10.20 -20.91 7.73
C ALA A 455 9.46 -20.07 8.81
N THR A 456 8.18 -19.76 8.58
CA THR A 456 7.34 -19.06 9.58
C THR A 456 7.17 -19.90 10.86
N THR A 457 7.02 -21.22 10.73
CA THR A 457 6.91 -22.13 11.89
C THR A 457 8.21 -22.15 12.71
N ASP A 458 9.36 -22.25 12.03
CA ASP A 458 10.68 -22.37 12.66
C ASP A 458 11.14 -21.05 13.29
N VAL A 459 10.96 -19.90 12.62
CA VAL A 459 11.23 -18.58 13.22
C VAL A 459 10.31 -18.34 14.42
N ALA A 460 9.03 -18.69 14.33
CA ALA A 460 8.14 -18.60 15.48
C ALA A 460 8.54 -19.55 16.62
N ALA A 461 9.12 -20.72 16.34
CA ALA A 461 9.63 -21.64 17.35
C ALA A 461 10.87 -21.06 18.04
N GLU A 462 11.84 -20.53 17.29
CA GLU A 462 13.06 -19.96 17.86
C GLU A 462 12.82 -18.61 18.57
N MET A 463 11.82 -17.84 18.14
CA MET A 463 11.33 -16.72 18.95
C MET A 463 10.77 -17.21 20.30
N ARG A 464 10.08 -18.37 20.37
CA ARG A 464 9.54 -18.90 21.64
C ARG A 464 10.64 -19.43 22.56
N SER A 465 11.68 -20.07 22.04
CA SER A 465 12.82 -20.60 22.83
C SER A 465 13.68 -19.47 23.43
N THR A 466 14.02 -18.46 22.61
CA THR A 466 14.89 -17.34 22.99
C THR A 466 14.19 -16.22 23.74
N GLY A 467 12.86 -16.10 23.60
CA GLY A 467 12.09 -14.95 24.07
C GLY A 467 12.21 -13.70 23.19
N ALA A 468 12.81 -13.80 21.99
CA ALA A 468 13.11 -12.65 21.12
C ALA A 468 11.90 -11.73 20.84
N HIS A 469 12.19 -10.45 20.61
CA HIS A 469 11.20 -9.39 20.33
C HIS A 469 10.69 -9.41 18.89
N SER A 470 11.55 -9.80 17.94
CA SER A 470 11.23 -10.01 16.54
C SER A 470 12.08 -11.15 15.98
N GLY A 471 11.68 -11.69 14.83
CA GLY A 471 12.43 -12.68 14.06
C GLY A 471 12.22 -12.40 12.57
N ILE A 472 13.30 -12.53 11.80
CA ILE A 472 13.31 -12.34 10.35
C ILE A 472 14.00 -13.56 9.74
N ALA A 473 13.43 -14.13 8.67
CA ALA A 473 14.12 -15.10 7.82
C ALA A 473 13.76 -14.88 6.36
N VAL A 474 14.78 -14.72 5.52
CA VAL A 474 14.66 -14.59 4.06
C VAL A 474 15.40 -15.75 3.42
N ILE A 475 14.84 -16.33 2.36
CA ILE A 475 15.45 -17.41 1.59
C ILE A 475 15.42 -17.01 0.12
N GLU A 476 16.55 -17.12 -0.57
CA GLU A 476 16.76 -16.67 -1.95
C GLU A 476 17.31 -17.81 -2.83
N ASP A 477 16.92 -17.82 -4.11
CA ASP A 477 17.50 -18.69 -5.13
C ASP A 477 18.83 -18.14 -5.64
N VAL A 478 19.93 -18.80 -5.28
CA VAL A 478 21.32 -18.37 -5.55
C VAL A 478 21.76 -18.39 -7.02
N HIS A 479 20.84 -18.62 -7.96
CA HIS A 479 21.09 -18.58 -9.39
C HIS A 479 20.23 -17.54 -10.12
N THR A 480 19.19 -17.01 -9.48
CA THR A 480 18.22 -16.11 -10.10
C THR A 480 17.92 -14.85 -9.30
N GLY A 481 18.33 -14.77 -8.02
CA GLY A 481 17.98 -13.67 -7.13
C GLY A 481 16.51 -13.66 -6.71
N ALA A 482 15.83 -14.81 -6.84
CA ALA A 482 14.40 -14.91 -6.58
C ALA A 482 14.15 -15.23 -5.10
N LEU A 483 13.45 -14.33 -4.39
CA LEU A 483 13.02 -14.59 -3.01
C LEU A 483 12.00 -15.73 -2.97
N LEU A 484 12.30 -16.78 -2.21
CA LEU A 484 11.50 -18.00 -2.09
C LEU A 484 10.70 -18.02 -0.78
N ALA A 485 11.20 -17.38 0.26
CA ALA A 485 10.47 -17.10 1.50
C ALA A 485 10.96 -15.75 2.07
N ASP A 486 10.05 -15.00 2.70
CA ASP A 486 10.34 -13.72 3.35
C ASP A 486 9.41 -13.58 4.56
N VAL A 487 9.95 -13.82 5.75
CA VAL A 487 9.22 -14.06 6.99
C VAL A 487 9.59 -13.01 8.02
N ASP A 488 8.64 -12.14 8.38
CA ASP A 488 8.79 -11.17 9.46
C ASP A 488 7.77 -11.39 10.58
N LEU A 489 8.27 -11.64 11.79
CA LEU A 489 7.48 -11.88 12.99
C LEU A 489 7.86 -10.93 14.12
N VAL A 490 6.85 -10.49 14.89
CA VAL A 490 7.02 -9.61 16.05
C VAL A 490 6.30 -10.16 17.28
N ARG A 491 6.88 -9.91 18.46
CA ARG A 491 6.25 -10.21 19.75
C ARG A 491 5.46 -9.01 20.24
N THR A 492 4.14 -9.16 20.32
CA THR A 492 3.24 -8.17 20.93
C THR A 492 3.54 -7.97 22.42
N ALA A 493 3.10 -6.84 22.97
CA ALA A 493 3.17 -6.57 24.42
C ALA A 493 2.39 -7.59 25.28
N LYS A 494 1.52 -8.42 24.68
CA LYS A 494 0.82 -9.54 25.34
C LYS A 494 1.59 -10.87 25.24
N GLY A 495 2.82 -10.87 24.72
CA GLY A 495 3.68 -12.05 24.58
C GLY A 495 3.42 -12.91 23.34
N ALA A 496 2.26 -12.76 22.69
CA ALA A 496 1.92 -13.45 21.44
C ALA A 496 2.84 -13.01 20.30
N ILE A 497 3.27 -13.98 19.48
CA ILE A 497 4.01 -13.77 18.24
C ILE A 497 2.98 -13.67 17.11
N VAL A 498 3.13 -12.65 16.27
CA VAL A 498 2.25 -12.32 15.14
C VAL A 498 3.09 -11.83 13.96
N PRO A 499 2.54 -11.75 12.74
CA PRO A 499 3.22 -11.11 11.61
C PRO A 499 3.62 -9.66 11.92
N ALA A 500 4.72 -9.21 11.33
CA ALA A 500 5.10 -7.80 11.39
C ALA A 500 4.11 -6.91 10.61
N PRO A 501 3.85 -5.66 11.05
CA PRO A 501 2.94 -4.73 10.35
C PRO A 501 3.52 -4.19 9.02
N SER A 502 4.73 -4.60 8.66
CA SER A 502 5.47 -4.23 7.45
C SER A 502 6.64 -5.20 7.28
N ASN A 503 7.05 -5.49 6.05
CA ASN A 503 8.28 -6.24 5.77
C ASN A 503 9.48 -5.62 6.50
N LEU A 504 10.08 -6.32 7.47
CA LEU A 504 11.21 -5.82 8.26
C LEU A 504 12.54 -6.18 7.58
N ALA A 505 12.59 -7.29 6.83
CA ALA A 505 13.76 -7.69 6.05
C ALA A 505 14.31 -6.59 5.13
N VAL A 506 13.45 -5.70 4.61
CA VAL A 506 13.81 -4.58 3.72
C VAL A 506 13.63 -3.18 4.33
N THR A 507 12.89 -3.03 5.43
CA THR A 507 12.66 -1.70 6.06
C THR A 507 13.42 -1.50 7.37
N ALA A 508 13.65 -2.55 8.16
CA ALA A 508 14.37 -2.45 9.42
C ALA A 508 15.89 -2.50 9.19
N VAL A 509 16.63 -1.72 9.98
CA VAL A 509 18.10 -1.69 9.93
C VAL A 509 18.72 -2.10 11.26
N TYR A 510 19.77 -2.89 11.21
CA TYR A 510 20.52 -3.37 12.37
C TYR A 510 22.03 -3.34 12.10
N GLN A 511 22.84 -3.42 13.16
CA GLN A 511 24.29 -3.57 13.00
C GLN A 511 24.58 -5.04 12.68
N PRO A 512 25.16 -5.37 11.51
CA PRO A 512 25.25 -6.75 11.03
C PRO A 512 26.26 -7.59 11.81
N GLY A 513 27.26 -6.97 12.43
CA GLY A 513 28.33 -7.67 13.12
C GLY A 513 29.14 -8.57 12.17
N SER A 514 29.55 -9.74 12.67
CA SER A 514 30.51 -10.62 12.00
C SER A 514 30.15 -11.06 10.57
N VAL A 515 28.88 -11.01 10.13
CA VAL A 515 28.51 -11.36 8.75
C VAL A 515 29.11 -10.37 7.74
N MET A 516 29.24 -9.08 8.09
CA MET A 516 29.82 -8.05 7.23
C MET A 516 31.33 -8.23 6.99
N LYS A 517 32.02 -9.08 7.78
CA LYS A 517 33.44 -9.42 7.58
C LYS A 517 33.72 -9.99 6.18
N ILE A 518 32.71 -10.58 5.53
CA ILE A 518 32.80 -11.12 4.17
C ILE A 518 33.35 -10.08 3.17
N ALA A 519 32.90 -8.82 3.24
CA ALA A 519 33.38 -7.75 2.36
C ALA A 519 34.87 -7.43 2.56
N THR A 520 35.30 -7.35 3.83
CA THR A 520 36.71 -7.14 4.22
C THR A 520 37.61 -8.26 3.69
N PHE A 521 37.19 -9.52 3.84
CA PHE A 521 37.97 -10.67 3.39
C PHE A 521 38.03 -10.78 1.86
N SER A 522 36.90 -10.66 1.17
CA SER A 522 36.84 -10.79 -0.29
C SER A 522 37.66 -9.72 -1.00
N PHE A 523 37.58 -8.45 -0.57
CA PHE A 523 38.41 -7.40 -1.18
C PHE A 523 39.90 -7.55 -0.84
N ALA A 524 40.26 -8.02 0.36
CA ALA A 524 41.66 -8.27 0.69
C ALA A 524 42.27 -9.43 -0.13
N LEU A 525 41.47 -10.45 -0.50
CA LEU A 525 41.86 -11.53 -1.42
C LEU A 525 41.92 -11.04 -2.88
N GLN A 526 40.92 -10.28 -3.33
CA GLN A 526 40.83 -9.72 -4.68
C GLN A 526 42.00 -8.79 -5.00
N ASP A 527 42.35 -7.89 -4.07
CA ASP A 527 43.50 -6.98 -4.20
C ASP A 527 44.86 -7.67 -3.93
N HIS A 528 44.85 -8.99 -3.71
CA HIS A 528 46.03 -9.83 -3.42
C HIS A 528 46.85 -9.38 -2.20
N LEU A 529 46.20 -8.71 -1.24
CA LEU A 529 46.80 -8.28 0.03
C LEU A 529 46.97 -9.45 1.00
N ILE A 530 46.10 -10.46 0.89
CA ILE A 530 46.19 -11.72 1.64
C ILE A 530 45.99 -12.92 0.71
N THR A 531 46.44 -14.09 1.19
CA THR A 531 45.99 -15.41 0.74
C THR A 531 45.37 -16.13 1.94
N PRO A 532 44.65 -17.25 1.77
CA PRO A 532 44.13 -18.04 2.89
C PRO A 532 45.20 -18.49 3.90
N SER A 533 46.47 -18.57 3.48
CA SER A 533 47.61 -18.95 4.31
C SER A 533 48.48 -17.77 4.78
N THR A 534 48.11 -16.51 4.50
CA THR A 534 48.79 -15.34 5.09
C THR A 534 48.58 -15.36 6.61
N VAL A 535 49.67 -15.39 7.38
CA VAL A 535 49.64 -15.47 8.84
C VAL A 535 49.76 -14.09 9.47
N PHE A 536 48.85 -13.77 10.38
CA PHE A 536 48.90 -12.58 11.22
C PHE A 536 49.26 -12.98 12.66
N SER A 537 49.94 -12.10 13.39
CA SER A 537 50.18 -12.26 14.84
C SER A 537 49.04 -11.57 15.60
N VAL A 538 47.99 -12.31 15.93
CA VAL A 538 46.74 -11.76 16.49
C VAL A 538 46.80 -11.72 18.02
N PRO A 539 46.80 -10.54 18.68
CA PRO A 539 46.60 -10.40 20.13
C PRO A 539 45.11 -10.49 20.49
N PHE A 540 44.80 -10.75 21.77
CA PHE A 540 43.42 -10.76 22.27
C PHE A 540 42.70 -9.40 22.14
N GLU A 541 43.42 -8.30 22.38
CA GLU A 541 42.90 -6.94 22.39
C GLU A 541 43.80 -5.96 21.62
N LEU A 542 43.21 -4.87 21.12
CA LEU A 542 43.89 -3.88 20.30
C LEU A 542 43.26 -2.49 20.45
N ASP A 543 44.09 -1.47 20.71
CA ASP A 543 43.65 -0.06 20.70
C ASP A 543 43.53 0.46 19.26
N ILE A 544 42.33 0.92 18.89
CA ILE A 544 42.04 1.65 17.65
C ILE A 544 41.47 3.03 18.00
N GLY A 545 42.34 4.05 18.00
CA GLY A 545 41.94 5.45 18.15
C GLY A 545 41.52 5.86 19.56
N GLY A 546 42.02 5.18 20.60
CA GLY A 546 41.65 5.39 22.00
C GLY A 546 40.53 4.47 22.48
N TYR A 547 40.23 3.40 21.75
CA TYR A 547 39.16 2.44 22.01
C TYR A 547 39.69 1.02 21.89
N TRP A 548 39.51 0.21 22.93
CA TRP A 548 39.90 -1.19 22.95
C TRP A 548 38.86 -2.06 22.24
N PHE A 549 39.33 -2.77 21.22
CA PHE A 549 38.62 -3.88 20.59
C PHE A 549 39.20 -5.18 21.13
N GLN A 550 38.41 -6.26 21.12
CA GLN A 550 38.84 -7.58 21.60
C GLN A 550 38.14 -8.70 20.80
N ASP A 551 38.72 -9.90 20.83
CA ASP A 551 38.08 -11.13 20.36
C ASP A 551 37.06 -11.67 21.38
N ALA A 552 36.16 -12.55 20.93
CA ALA A 552 35.05 -13.05 21.74
C ALA A 552 35.49 -14.03 22.84
N GLU A 553 36.60 -14.75 22.61
CA GLU A 553 37.22 -15.67 23.57
C GLU A 553 38.66 -15.23 23.85
N PHE A 554 39.14 -15.48 25.07
CA PHE A 554 40.51 -15.13 25.44
C PHE A 554 41.53 -16.10 24.83
N HIS A 555 42.54 -15.56 24.17
CA HIS A 555 43.71 -16.29 23.68
C HIS A 555 45.00 -15.48 23.92
N PRO A 556 46.18 -16.13 24.07
CA PRO A 556 47.44 -15.42 23.99
C PRO A 556 47.67 -14.86 22.58
N THR A 557 48.56 -13.89 22.42
CA THR A 557 49.00 -13.43 21.09
C THR A 557 49.56 -14.61 20.29
N MET A 558 48.95 -14.95 19.17
CA MET A 558 49.25 -16.19 18.43
C MET A 558 49.23 -15.99 16.91
N PRO A 559 50.00 -16.80 16.15
CA PRO A 559 49.90 -16.82 14.70
C PRO A 559 48.57 -17.43 14.25
N MET A 560 47.79 -16.69 13.46
CA MET A 560 46.56 -17.16 12.81
C MET A 560 46.66 -16.94 11.30
N PRO A 561 46.51 -17.98 10.45
CA PRO A 561 46.25 -17.82 9.02
C PRO A 561 44.94 -17.06 8.77
N ALA A 562 44.83 -16.33 7.65
CA ALA A 562 43.60 -15.64 7.28
C ALA A 562 42.36 -16.56 7.24
N SER A 563 42.52 -17.82 6.80
CA SER A 563 41.46 -18.83 6.86
C SER A 563 40.99 -19.15 8.30
N GLN A 564 41.91 -19.17 9.27
CA GLN A 564 41.58 -19.34 10.68
C GLN A 564 40.89 -18.10 11.25
N ILE A 565 41.35 -16.89 10.90
CA ILE A 565 40.75 -15.62 11.34
C ILE A 565 39.27 -15.57 10.92
N LEU A 566 38.96 -15.96 9.67
CA LEU A 566 37.58 -16.05 9.19
C LEU A 566 36.80 -17.17 9.90
N ALA A 567 37.35 -18.38 9.98
CA ALA A 567 36.68 -19.54 10.57
C ALA A 567 36.40 -19.42 12.08
N GLN A 568 37.25 -18.69 12.82
CA GLN A 568 37.06 -18.36 14.23
C GLN A 568 36.39 -16.98 14.44
N SER A 569 36.07 -16.28 13.35
CA SER A 569 35.51 -14.93 13.34
C SER A 569 36.28 -13.92 14.20
N SER A 570 37.61 -14.01 14.25
CA SER A 570 38.46 -13.10 15.02
C SER A 570 38.23 -11.64 14.60
N ASN A 571 37.84 -10.79 15.56
CA ASN A 571 37.66 -9.36 15.38
C ASN A 571 39.01 -8.70 15.11
N ILE A 572 39.99 -8.97 15.96
CA ILE A 572 41.33 -8.36 15.89
C ILE A 572 42.02 -8.74 14.58
N GLY A 573 42.01 -10.02 14.19
CA GLY A 573 42.57 -10.45 12.92
C GLY A 573 41.85 -9.83 11.72
N THR A 574 40.53 -9.61 11.78
CA THR A 574 39.80 -8.91 10.72
C THR A 574 40.16 -7.42 10.65
N ILE A 575 40.38 -6.76 11.79
CA ILE A 575 40.85 -5.37 11.86
C ILE A 575 42.26 -5.23 11.27
N GLU A 576 43.17 -6.17 11.57
CA GLU A 576 44.52 -6.19 10.98
C GLU A 576 44.50 -6.45 9.46
N ILE A 577 43.61 -7.32 8.96
CA ILE A 577 43.38 -7.47 7.52
C ILE A 577 42.84 -6.17 6.91
N SER A 578 41.86 -5.52 7.55
CA SER A 578 41.28 -4.28 7.05
C SER A 578 42.24 -3.09 7.03
N ARG A 579 43.27 -3.08 7.90
CA ARG A 579 44.34 -2.08 7.85
C ARG A 579 45.16 -2.17 6.55
N LEU A 580 45.23 -3.33 5.90
CA LEU A 580 45.88 -3.50 4.59
C LEU A 580 45.07 -2.86 3.45
N LEU A 581 43.72 -2.93 3.52
CA LEU A 581 42.83 -2.24 2.59
C LEU A 581 42.86 -0.72 2.78
N GLY A 582 42.84 -0.28 4.03
CA GLY A 582 42.67 1.13 4.38
C GLY A 582 41.24 1.65 4.14
N PRO A 583 40.94 2.89 4.60
CA PRO A 583 39.57 3.34 4.75
C PRO A 583 38.76 3.42 3.46
N GLN A 584 39.35 3.94 2.39
CA GLN A 584 38.62 4.11 1.12
C GLN A 584 38.24 2.74 0.52
N ARG A 585 39.17 1.78 0.48
CA ARG A 585 38.89 0.45 -0.07
C ARG A 585 37.93 -0.36 0.79
N LEU A 586 37.94 -0.20 2.12
CA LEU A 586 36.93 -0.80 2.99
C LEU A 586 35.53 -0.25 2.65
N TYR A 587 35.39 1.06 2.50
CA TYR A 587 34.12 1.67 2.08
C TYR A 587 33.71 1.19 0.67
N ASP A 588 34.63 1.22 -0.29
CA ASP A 588 34.37 0.77 -1.67
C ASP A 588 33.94 -0.72 -1.70
N ALA A 589 34.53 -1.56 -0.86
CA ALA A 589 34.14 -2.96 -0.66
C ALA A 589 32.69 -3.08 -0.14
N LEU A 590 32.36 -2.36 0.93
CA LEU A 590 31.00 -2.36 1.48
C LEU A 590 29.97 -1.89 0.44
N ARG A 591 30.29 -0.84 -0.34
CA ARG A 591 29.43 -0.33 -1.41
C ARG A 591 29.30 -1.30 -2.59
N ALA A 592 30.35 -2.05 -2.92
CA ALA A 592 30.32 -3.06 -3.98
C ALA A 592 29.45 -4.27 -3.59
N TYR A 593 29.41 -4.63 -2.31
CA TYR A 593 28.51 -5.62 -1.71
C TYR A 593 27.07 -5.08 -1.50
N GLY A 594 26.69 -3.99 -2.16
CA GLY A 594 25.34 -3.41 -2.09
C GLY A 594 25.03 -2.61 -0.82
N PHE A 595 25.72 -2.84 0.30
CA PHE A 595 25.46 -2.18 1.59
C PHE A 595 25.37 -0.65 1.45
N GLY A 596 24.33 -0.05 2.04
CA GLY A 596 24.07 1.39 1.93
C GLY A 596 23.31 1.80 0.66
N SER A 597 22.78 0.85 -0.12
CA SER A 597 22.02 1.04 -1.36
C SER A 597 20.67 0.32 -1.28
N ALA A 598 19.64 0.80 -1.97
CA ALA A 598 18.46 -0.03 -2.21
C ALA A 598 18.85 -1.25 -3.06
N THR A 599 18.23 -2.39 -2.77
CA THR A 599 18.43 -3.71 -3.39
C THR A 599 17.96 -3.75 -4.84
N GLY A 600 16.96 -2.94 -5.16
CA GLY A 600 16.36 -2.85 -6.50
C GLY A 600 14.97 -3.46 -6.62
N LEU A 601 14.43 -4.06 -5.54
CA LEU A 601 13.01 -4.45 -5.47
C LEU A 601 12.06 -3.25 -5.67
N GLY A 602 12.52 -2.03 -5.33
CA GLY A 602 11.69 -0.83 -5.41
C GLY A 602 10.64 -0.78 -4.29
N TRP A 603 10.94 -1.40 -3.15
CA TRP A 603 9.94 -1.70 -2.13
C TRP A 603 9.36 -0.43 -1.49
N PRO A 604 8.05 -0.37 -1.18
CA PRO A 604 7.45 0.78 -0.52
C PRO A 604 8.08 1.05 0.85
N GLY A 605 8.89 2.11 0.95
CA GLY A 605 9.63 2.45 2.17
C GLY A 605 10.92 1.65 2.39
N GLU A 606 11.49 1.04 1.35
CA GLU A 606 12.78 0.33 1.39
C GLU A 606 13.86 1.18 2.07
N SER A 607 14.56 0.60 3.06
CA SER A 607 15.67 1.28 3.71
C SER A 607 16.96 1.04 2.92
N PRO A 608 17.68 2.09 2.48
CA PRO A 608 19.00 1.91 1.89
C PRO A 608 20.06 1.51 2.92
N GLY A 609 19.73 1.40 4.21
CA GLY A 609 20.72 1.28 5.27
C GLY A 609 21.45 2.60 5.57
N ILE A 610 22.46 2.52 6.42
CA ILE A 610 23.28 3.64 6.90
C ILE A 610 24.74 3.18 6.86
N ILE A 611 25.45 3.56 5.80
CA ILE A 611 26.91 3.38 5.65
C ILE A 611 27.56 4.76 5.58
N GLY A 612 28.41 5.08 6.55
CA GLY A 612 29.18 6.30 6.61
C GLY A 612 30.28 6.37 5.55
N SER A 613 30.58 7.59 5.07
CA SER A 613 31.72 7.80 4.19
C SER A 613 33.05 7.84 4.98
N PRO A 614 34.21 7.53 4.35
CA PRO A 614 35.52 7.66 5.00
C PRO A 614 35.83 9.05 5.58
N ALA A 615 35.24 10.12 5.02
CA ALA A 615 35.39 11.48 5.51
C ALA A 615 34.56 11.80 6.78
N THR A 616 33.62 10.92 7.13
CA THR A 616 32.75 11.01 8.33
C THR A 616 33.13 10.03 9.43
N TRP A 617 34.16 9.20 9.22
CA TRP A 617 34.61 8.18 10.17
C TRP A 617 35.45 8.76 11.32
N TYR A 618 35.32 8.16 12.50
CA TYR A 618 36.09 8.51 13.70
C TYR A 618 37.32 7.61 13.85
N GLY A 619 38.21 7.93 14.79
CA GLY A 619 39.42 7.14 15.04
C GLY A 619 39.15 5.65 15.30
N SER A 620 38.04 5.32 15.97
CA SER A 620 37.59 3.96 16.27
C SER A 620 36.82 3.26 15.13
N SER A 621 36.38 3.99 14.09
CA SER A 621 35.64 3.41 12.96
C SER A 621 36.48 2.38 12.19
N LEU A 622 37.81 2.55 12.15
CA LEU A 622 38.72 1.57 11.57
C LEU A 622 38.81 0.24 12.36
N GLY A 623 38.28 0.21 13.58
CA GLY A 623 38.12 -1.02 14.38
C GLY A 623 36.69 -1.56 14.33
N SER A 624 35.69 -0.68 14.33
CA SER A 624 34.28 -1.08 14.41
C SER A 624 33.70 -1.56 13.08
N ILE A 625 33.99 -0.85 11.99
CA ILE A 625 33.38 -1.10 10.67
C ILE A 625 33.79 -2.44 10.06
N PRO A 626 35.08 -2.87 10.09
CA PRO A 626 35.50 -4.14 9.51
C PRO A 626 34.83 -5.38 10.13
N ILE A 627 34.30 -5.23 11.35
CA ILE A 627 33.61 -6.26 12.11
C ILE A 627 32.09 -6.04 12.17
N GLY A 628 31.56 -5.14 11.32
CA GLY A 628 30.12 -4.88 11.16
C GLY A 628 29.47 -4.07 12.27
N THR A 629 30.20 -3.15 12.91
CA THR A 629 29.68 -2.29 13.99
C THR A 629 29.92 -0.81 13.73
N GLY A 630 28.95 0.03 14.14
CA GLY A 630 28.92 1.47 13.84
C GLY A 630 28.27 1.85 12.50
N GLU A 631 27.91 0.85 11.67
CA GLU A 631 27.12 1.00 10.44
C GLU A 631 25.85 0.13 10.56
N ALA A 632 24.81 0.41 9.77
CA ALA A 632 23.55 -0.34 9.83
C ALA A 632 23.01 -0.74 8.44
N VAL A 633 22.46 -1.95 8.32
CA VAL A 633 22.00 -2.55 7.06
C VAL A 633 20.68 -3.30 7.25
N THR A 634 19.97 -3.61 6.17
CA THR A 634 18.77 -4.45 6.20
C THR A 634 19.13 -5.94 6.16
N ALA A 635 18.17 -6.83 6.44
CA ALA A 635 18.43 -8.27 6.39
C ALA A 635 18.61 -8.76 4.95
N LEU A 636 17.84 -8.20 4.02
CA LEU A 636 17.99 -8.50 2.59
C LEU A 636 19.36 -8.04 2.07
N GLN A 637 19.84 -6.84 2.42
CA GLN A 637 21.20 -6.40 2.07
C GLN A 637 22.30 -7.37 2.53
N VAL A 638 22.11 -8.08 3.65
CA VAL A 638 23.05 -9.11 4.12
C VAL A 638 22.92 -10.40 3.31
N LEU A 639 21.70 -10.80 2.93
CA LEU A 639 21.48 -11.97 2.08
C LEU A 639 22.03 -11.74 0.67
N ASP A 640 21.68 -10.63 0.01
CA ASP A 640 22.23 -10.19 -1.28
C ASP A 640 23.77 -10.26 -1.27
N ALA A 641 24.39 -9.70 -0.22
CA ALA A 641 25.84 -9.67 -0.08
C ALA A 641 26.45 -11.08 0.02
N PHE A 642 25.79 -12.03 0.70
CA PHE A 642 26.22 -13.43 0.75
C PHE A 642 25.97 -14.16 -0.56
N ASN A 643 24.90 -13.86 -1.29
CA ASN A 643 24.57 -14.47 -2.58
C ASN A 643 25.60 -14.14 -3.68
N THR A 644 26.39 -13.07 -3.53
CA THR A 644 27.47 -12.72 -4.47
C THR A 644 28.77 -13.56 -4.34
N VAL A 645 28.86 -14.54 -3.43
CA VAL A 645 30.11 -15.23 -3.04
C VAL A 645 30.10 -16.75 -3.27
#